data_AF-A0A952BW22-F1
#
_entry.id   AF-A0A952BW22-F1
#
_cell.length_a   1.000
_cell.length_b   1.000
_cell.length_c   1.000
_cell.angle_alpha   90.00
_cell.angle_beta   90.00
_cell.angle_gamma   90.00
#
_symmetry.space_group_name_H-M   'P 1'
#
loop_
_entity.id
_entity.type
_entity.pdbx_description
1 polymer ?
#
loop_
_entity_poly.entity_id
_entity_poly.type
_entity_poly.pdbx_seq_one_letter_code
_entity_poly.pdbx_strand_id
1 'polypeptide(L)'
;MEISITHYSSANEIESELQQRFQQVKWIGELDLSREQLDMLAGALRAYGERDGMLSIKRIDGFPPHTFVTSMVFTARYAEFADDETPAFWRKYAQMVWGFADADQQFQKVCREHFRRVRALLEEKYDLYFPHKQDAFGQDVVGGIYTHAIIPSYLEDDFAKWVVERFTKEADWTELGEASIEEITARIRGHNSLAYVRKRLRHFIEDDSTIETAARLIQTMALAVDEVTLGKRAEDVAEMLSRVERAVWDELRPLLIEVQGRQMRASTRRPSRMTAKAQLTWDLAQNSRAFALRVESFYVSGETAPDRLVWADSIAGLSRYSQHVEVYPTRTESGWLVEHAYIPDVQPGGYAAAVAWVEQEDRVLGEPLVVPALPERDLLMFEIDADDRYAQLIDPMRVKDGRYVICSAVQPRLTQPQNESEIVCEAQIAPLAPLAEKGLTFAGIYQLTLPAMIRIDDDTVYLRYRRSSLRGRLEGHSVVGIAAWATPVFTDMPRLRITSGSRFFHRDDLAAVRVRLTADPGTPHEIVLGPDNTTEDGDDLVVDLSRPMQGVFGNIELNVLRDVSRLLPDPLRFALLPTGVVVEGPASDGYYTIDTPPRMTISGISSEDVESSYGKINRSDDRVSVEWRNPLEPTTVQLIFDAVRVPLTWDVQWRHVWIDPGAARLIRADLNATTLRIRGGRYERFAIHTEQWGRREVELDARGNFEKVLSRSTLRDLLLDCPVSRVAVTASDGRTTWPLFTFIKGELGDFDTLPPLIQIAVHTARYAPTQPGGRWLNTGIEPVSLLALPPDKLSVVPSANVGALGPILEAMKQANEMPYEALAGGAFPEAIPLRLRLANSTQWLSIASNNMPSGDGEGTGEVALSPADAGRSVELPVKFIVRWTHRESGCEVTLHPQASHQRLLQCTECGSLLVDNLSAKARHSHGRGLNVRHNDLSHPTGAELEVDSAEWIREGWSPDLSRVVDRDVIRTYRMHRQRYEHEGSPDPLSVNGYRAAVDEWVRSLSNSVRYDALISLKDLRIGYVAEEIVGQGNGLDDGLVRRVLLVLMRALPEKPDDSWYRLDRNLLAMAFICRTVARGLKIWEQLASKDVLLPNLKLAIDACPTLTAWAFALTEAYLNQLTKLQTIGIQHESD
;
A
#
# COMPACT_ATOMS: atom_id res chain seq x y z
N MET A 1 10.97 5.44 16.84
CA MET A 1 12.22 6.20 16.65
C MET A 1 13.19 5.21 16.02
N GLU A 2 13.24 5.14 14.69
CA GLU A 2 13.82 4.02 13.93
C GLU A 2 15.32 3.85 14.17
N ILE A 3 15.82 2.60 14.20
CA ILE A 3 17.25 2.28 14.18
C ILE A 3 17.71 2.26 12.72
N SER A 4 18.75 3.02 12.38
CA SER A 4 19.22 3.14 10.99
C SER A 4 20.22 2.03 10.65
N ILE A 5 19.73 0.78 10.61
CA ILE A 5 20.52 -0.34 10.08
C ILE A 5 20.42 -0.33 8.56
N THR A 6 21.55 -0.14 7.87
CA THR A 6 21.65 -0.25 6.41
C THR A 6 22.52 -1.44 6.02
N HIS A 7 22.46 -1.88 4.76
CA HIS A 7 23.33 -2.94 4.23
C HIS A 7 24.83 -2.65 4.33
N TYR A 8 25.23 -1.42 4.65
CA TYR A 8 26.64 -1.01 4.80
C TYR A 8 27.07 -0.84 6.26
N SER A 9 26.14 -0.90 7.21
CA SER A 9 26.44 -0.72 8.63
C SER A 9 27.32 -1.87 9.13
N SER A 10 28.52 -1.54 9.62
CA SER A 10 29.41 -2.50 10.28
C SER A 10 28.85 -2.90 11.64
N ALA A 11 29.25 -4.08 12.14
CA ALA A 11 28.83 -4.54 13.47
C ALA A 11 29.17 -3.55 14.59
N ASN A 12 30.23 -2.75 14.45
CA ASN A 12 30.63 -1.73 15.44
C ASN A 12 29.81 -0.44 15.37
N GLU A 13 29.36 -0.05 14.17
CA GLU A 13 28.44 1.09 14.00
C GLU A 13 27.06 0.74 14.58
N ILE A 14 26.56 -0.45 14.27
CA ILE A 14 25.32 -1.00 14.84
C ILE A 14 25.44 -1.08 16.37
N GLU A 15 26.57 -1.57 16.88
CA GLU A 15 26.84 -1.64 18.32
C GLU A 15 26.73 -0.26 18.99
N SER A 16 27.32 0.77 18.38
CA SER A 16 27.33 2.13 18.93
C SER A 16 25.93 2.73 18.96
N GLU A 17 25.13 2.47 17.94
CA GLU A 17 23.73 2.90 17.90
C GLU A 17 22.89 2.15 18.95
N LEU A 18 23.03 0.82 19.05
CA LEU A 18 22.32 0.02 20.05
C LEU A 18 22.67 0.42 21.49
N GLN A 19 23.92 0.81 21.77
CA GLN A 19 24.33 1.33 23.07
C GLN A 19 23.53 2.57 23.49
N GLN A 20 23.24 3.47 22.54
CA GLN A 20 22.42 4.65 22.83
C GLN A 20 20.96 4.27 23.03
N ARG A 21 20.45 3.31 22.26
CA ARG A 21 19.04 2.89 22.32
C ARG A 21 18.70 2.05 23.54
N PHE A 22 19.63 1.24 24.02
CA PHE A 22 19.41 0.40 25.22
C PHE A 22 19.16 1.23 26.48
N GLN A 23 19.56 2.52 26.51
CA GLN A 23 19.23 3.44 27.60
C GLN A 23 17.77 3.90 27.60
N GLN A 24 17.05 3.70 26.50
CA GLN A 24 15.71 4.23 26.25
C GLN A 24 14.63 3.14 26.30
N VAL A 25 15.03 1.87 26.43
CA VAL A 25 14.10 0.72 26.38
C VAL A 25 14.23 -0.09 27.65
N LYS A 26 13.11 -0.68 28.08
CA LYS A 26 13.06 -1.61 29.20
C LYS A 26 13.30 -3.03 28.73
N TRP A 27 12.89 -3.34 27.49
CA TRP A 27 13.13 -4.64 26.87
C TRP A 27 13.75 -4.47 25.48
N ILE A 28 14.70 -5.34 25.13
CA ILE A 28 15.41 -5.25 23.85
C ILE A 28 14.45 -5.45 22.66
N GLY A 29 13.39 -6.24 22.82
CA GLY A 29 12.35 -6.44 21.81
C GLY A 29 11.51 -5.19 21.50
N GLU A 30 11.57 -4.14 22.33
CA GLU A 30 10.92 -2.83 22.09
C GLU A 30 11.63 -2.02 21.01
N LEU A 31 12.85 -2.40 20.65
CA LEU A 31 13.59 -1.75 19.58
C LEU A 31 12.84 -1.84 18.25
N ASP A 32 12.94 -0.76 17.49
CA ASP A 32 12.28 -0.61 16.20
C ASP A 32 13.08 -1.33 15.10
N LEU A 33 13.14 -2.66 15.20
CA LEU A 33 13.84 -3.54 14.25
C LEU A 33 12.84 -4.47 13.57
N SER A 34 12.73 -4.35 12.25
CA SER A 34 11.97 -5.24 11.38
C SER A 34 12.70 -6.56 11.14
N ARG A 35 11.99 -7.53 10.52
CA ARG A 35 12.62 -8.79 10.08
C ARG A 35 13.76 -8.54 9.06
N GLU A 36 13.55 -7.60 8.15
CA GLU A 36 14.56 -7.23 7.15
C GLU A 36 15.81 -6.66 7.83
N GLN A 37 15.63 -5.82 8.86
CA GLN A 37 16.74 -5.26 9.63
C GLN A 37 17.46 -6.33 10.48
N LEU A 38 16.75 -7.37 10.96
CA LEU A 38 17.41 -8.55 11.55
C LEU A 38 18.27 -9.28 10.52
N ASP A 39 17.80 -9.45 9.29
CA ASP A 39 18.59 -10.11 8.23
C ASP A 39 19.82 -9.27 7.86
N MET A 40 19.73 -7.94 7.89
CA MET A 40 20.88 -7.03 7.74
C MET A 40 21.87 -7.14 8.91
N LEU A 41 21.36 -7.14 10.15
CA LEU A 41 22.15 -7.34 11.37
C LEU A 41 22.88 -8.69 11.36
N ALA A 42 22.20 -9.75 10.90
CA ALA A 42 22.79 -11.06 10.67
C ALA A 42 23.88 -11.03 9.59
N GLY A 43 23.69 -10.24 8.53
CA GLY A 43 24.73 -9.98 7.51
C GLY A 43 25.98 -9.34 8.10
N ALA A 44 25.81 -8.30 8.92
CA ALA A 44 26.92 -7.60 9.59
C ALA A 44 27.66 -8.51 10.59
N LEU A 45 26.92 -9.33 11.34
CA LEU A 45 27.49 -10.32 12.26
C LEU A 45 28.30 -11.40 11.52
N ARG A 46 27.79 -11.91 10.39
CA ARG A 46 28.52 -12.87 9.57
C ARG A 46 29.80 -12.27 9.00
N ALA A 47 29.72 -11.06 8.44
CA ALA A 47 30.89 -10.35 7.93
C ALA A 47 31.96 -10.09 9.00
N TYR A 48 31.57 -9.82 10.24
CA TYR A 48 32.51 -9.67 11.37
C TYR A 48 33.13 -11.01 11.81
N GLY A 49 32.37 -12.11 11.73
CA GLY A 49 32.79 -13.45 12.13
C GLY A 49 33.64 -14.20 11.09
N GLU A 50 33.60 -13.78 9.82
CA GLU A 50 34.32 -14.40 8.72
C GLU A 50 35.84 -14.09 8.77
N ARG A 51 36.63 -15.13 8.54
CA ARG A 51 38.07 -15.02 8.24
C ARG A 51 38.41 -16.05 7.18
N ASP A 52 39.15 -15.65 6.15
CA ASP A 52 39.54 -16.52 5.04
C ASP A 52 38.32 -17.20 4.34
N GLY A 53 37.17 -16.51 4.32
CA GLY A 53 35.92 -17.01 3.73
C GLY A 53 35.17 -18.07 4.55
N MET A 54 35.59 -18.35 5.79
CA MET A 54 34.89 -19.25 6.70
C MET A 54 34.48 -18.56 8.01
N LEU A 55 33.22 -18.78 8.41
CA LEU A 55 32.69 -18.38 9.71
C LEU A 55 33.33 -19.22 10.83
N SER A 56 34.02 -18.55 11.76
CA SER A 56 34.68 -19.24 12.88
C SER A 56 33.85 -19.16 14.16
N ILE A 57 33.34 -20.30 14.64
CA ILE A 57 32.63 -20.43 15.92
C ILE A 57 33.46 -19.88 17.10
N LYS A 58 34.79 -19.99 17.03
CA LYS A 58 35.71 -19.50 18.09
C LYS A 58 35.71 -17.99 18.25
N ARG A 59 35.22 -17.23 17.26
CA ARG A 59 35.17 -15.77 17.31
C ARG A 59 33.89 -15.21 17.90
N ILE A 60 32.86 -16.04 18.09
CA ILE A 60 31.58 -15.66 18.74
C ILE A 60 31.83 -15.01 20.12
N ASP A 61 32.90 -15.43 20.81
CA ASP A 61 33.36 -14.89 22.08
C ASP A 61 33.66 -13.36 22.07
N GLY A 62 34.10 -12.83 20.93
CA GLY A 62 34.57 -11.45 20.76
C GLY A 62 33.61 -10.52 20.00
N PHE A 63 32.33 -10.91 19.90
CA PHE A 63 31.33 -10.10 19.22
C PHE A 63 30.90 -8.89 20.02
N PRO A 64 30.47 -7.81 19.34
CA PRO A 64 29.88 -6.66 20.00
C PRO A 64 28.65 -7.06 20.85
N PRO A 65 28.68 -6.82 22.18
CA PRO A 65 27.67 -7.28 23.13
C PRO A 65 26.21 -6.96 22.76
N HIS A 66 25.92 -5.72 22.37
CA HIS A 66 24.55 -5.24 22.16
C HIS A 66 23.97 -5.84 20.89
N THR A 67 24.78 -5.88 19.84
CA THR A 67 24.47 -6.48 18.54
C THR A 67 24.18 -7.97 18.69
N PHE A 68 24.99 -8.68 19.48
CA PHE A 68 24.82 -10.10 19.74
C PHE A 68 23.48 -10.39 20.43
N VAL A 69 23.18 -9.75 21.56
CA VAL A 69 21.91 -10.02 22.28
C VAL A 69 20.70 -9.55 21.48
N THR A 70 20.80 -8.42 20.76
CA THR A 70 19.73 -7.96 19.86
C THR A 70 19.41 -9.01 18.80
N SER A 71 20.43 -9.62 18.18
CA SER A 71 20.22 -10.70 17.21
C SER A 71 19.50 -11.91 17.81
N MET A 72 19.81 -12.26 19.06
CA MET A 72 19.18 -13.38 19.76
C MET A 72 17.71 -13.08 20.07
N VAL A 73 17.41 -11.88 20.58
CA VAL A 73 16.06 -11.44 20.94
C VAL A 73 15.16 -11.36 19.71
N PHE A 74 15.62 -10.74 18.63
CA PHE A 74 14.83 -10.63 17.40
C PHE A 74 14.73 -11.96 16.63
N THR A 75 15.69 -12.88 16.82
CA THR A 75 15.51 -14.27 16.38
C THR A 75 14.37 -14.93 17.14
N ALA A 76 14.32 -14.82 18.46
CA ALA A 76 13.21 -15.38 19.24
C ALA A 76 11.85 -14.78 18.83
N ARG A 77 11.84 -13.53 18.40
CA ARG A 77 10.63 -12.83 17.93
C ARG A 77 10.13 -13.27 16.56
N TYR A 78 11.03 -13.50 15.61
CA TYR A 78 10.67 -13.76 14.21
C TYR A 78 10.88 -15.22 13.76
N ALA A 79 11.44 -16.08 14.62
CA ALA A 79 11.57 -17.49 14.31
C ALA A 79 10.19 -18.15 14.39
N GLU A 80 9.62 -18.49 13.24
CA GLU A 80 8.41 -19.31 13.17
C GLU A 80 8.75 -20.78 13.43
N PHE A 81 7.88 -21.43 14.21
CA PHE A 81 7.96 -22.87 14.49
C PHE A 81 6.61 -23.52 14.19
N ALA A 82 6.63 -24.73 13.65
CA ALA A 82 5.41 -25.52 13.50
C ALA A 82 4.86 -25.95 14.88
N ASP A 83 3.56 -26.23 14.98
CA ASP A 83 2.86 -26.60 16.23
C ASP A 83 3.33 -27.95 16.81
N ASP A 84 4.00 -28.79 16.01
CA ASP A 84 4.55 -30.10 16.35
C ASP A 84 6.07 -30.09 16.59
N GLU A 85 6.75 -28.97 16.33
CA GLU A 85 8.19 -28.84 16.53
C GLU A 85 8.51 -28.58 18.02
N THR A 86 9.58 -29.13 18.59
CA THR A 86 10.05 -28.68 19.92
C THR A 86 10.70 -27.30 19.76
N PRO A 87 10.50 -26.31 20.66
CA PRO A 87 11.18 -25.02 20.54
C PRO A 87 12.69 -25.21 20.43
N ALA A 88 13.24 -25.04 19.23
CA ALA A 88 14.65 -25.26 18.93
C ALA A 88 15.32 -23.93 18.62
N PHE A 89 15.25 -23.01 19.59
CA PHE A 89 15.79 -21.65 19.47
C PHE A 89 17.18 -21.65 18.85
N TRP A 90 18.08 -22.49 19.35
CA TRP A 90 19.47 -22.57 18.87
C TRP A 90 19.58 -22.89 17.38
N ARG A 91 18.77 -23.83 16.88
CA ARG A 91 18.76 -24.21 15.46
C ARG A 91 18.29 -23.05 14.58
N LYS A 92 17.22 -22.36 14.97
CA LYS A 92 16.73 -21.17 14.24
C LYS A 92 17.73 -20.01 14.31
N TYR A 93 18.37 -19.79 15.46
CA TYR A 93 19.41 -18.78 15.61
C TYR A 93 20.62 -19.08 14.73
N ALA A 94 21.09 -20.33 14.70
CA ALA A 94 22.18 -20.76 13.83
C ALA A 94 21.84 -20.57 12.33
N GLN A 95 20.61 -20.88 11.93
CA GLN A 95 20.15 -20.72 10.54
C GLN A 95 19.97 -19.25 10.14
N MET A 96 19.23 -18.48 10.94
CA MET A 96 18.83 -17.12 10.60
C MET A 96 19.99 -16.14 10.72
N VAL A 97 20.78 -16.23 11.79
CA VAL A 97 21.85 -15.25 12.06
C VAL A 97 23.18 -15.69 11.47
N TRP A 98 23.48 -16.98 11.52
CA TRP A 98 24.81 -17.50 11.19
C TRP A 98 24.88 -18.28 9.87
N GLY A 99 23.74 -18.59 9.25
CA GLY A 99 23.68 -19.38 8.01
C GLY A 99 24.09 -20.85 8.16
N PHE A 100 24.19 -21.36 9.39
CA PHE A 100 24.48 -22.76 9.65
C PHE A 100 23.23 -23.62 9.48
N ALA A 101 23.38 -24.83 8.92
CA ALA A 101 22.26 -25.75 8.74
C ALA A 101 21.64 -26.21 10.07
N ASP A 102 22.46 -26.36 11.12
CA ASP A 102 22.03 -26.74 12.47
C ASP A 102 22.95 -26.13 13.55
N ALA A 103 22.53 -26.17 14.81
CA ALA A 103 23.26 -25.67 15.96
C ALA A 103 23.97 -26.79 16.72
N ASP A 104 25.24 -27.04 16.36
CA ASP A 104 26.05 -28.03 17.07
C ASP A 104 26.32 -27.66 18.55
N GLN A 105 26.78 -28.62 19.35
CA GLN A 105 27.03 -28.42 20.78
C GLN A 105 28.11 -27.36 21.06
N GLN A 106 29.09 -27.22 20.16
CA GLN A 106 30.18 -26.27 20.34
C GLN A 106 29.68 -24.83 20.11
N PHE A 107 28.89 -24.61 19.07
CA PHE A 107 28.22 -23.34 18.79
C PHE A 107 27.32 -22.93 19.96
N GLN A 108 26.47 -23.84 20.45
CA GLN A 108 25.60 -23.56 21.59
C GLN A 108 26.41 -23.20 22.85
N LYS A 109 27.50 -23.92 23.12
CA LYS A 109 28.37 -23.66 24.28
C LYS A 109 28.97 -22.25 24.22
N VAL A 110 29.55 -21.87 23.08
CA VAL A 110 30.19 -20.56 22.93
C VAL A 110 29.17 -19.43 23.01
N CYS A 111 28.01 -19.56 22.36
CA CYS A 111 26.94 -18.57 22.45
C CYS A 111 26.42 -18.40 23.89
N ARG A 112 26.27 -19.50 24.65
CA ARG A 112 25.86 -19.44 26.07
C ARG A 112 26.90 -18.74 26.94
N GLU A 113 28.18 -19.03 26.74
CA GLU A 113 29.28 -18.40 27.48
C GLU A 113 29.42 -16.91 27.17
N HIS A 114 29.24 -16.53 25.91
CA HIS A 114 29.22 -15.12 25.51
C HIS A 114 28.00 -14.39 26.07
N PHE A 115 26.79 -14.97 25.94
CA PHE A 115 25.56 -14.39 26.51
C PHE A 115 25.69 -14.13 28.01
N ARG A 116 26.24 -15.07 28.80
CA ARG A 116 26.41 -14.87 30.26
C ARG A 116 27.27 -13.64 30.61
N ARG A 117 28.31 -13.36 29.82
CA ARG A 117 29.15 -12.17 30.00
C ARG A 117 28.44 -10.91 29.57
N VAL A 118 27.76 -10.96 28.43
CA VAL A 118 26.99 -9.82 27.92
C VAL A 118 25.85 -9.47 28.87
N ARG A 119 25.12 -10.46 29.39
CA ARG A 119 24.04 -10.27 30.36
C ARG A 119 24.49 -9.42 31.54
N ALA A 120 25.61 -9.76 32.17
CA ALA A 120 26.14 -9.00 33.30
C ALA A 120 26.43 -7.53 32.92
N LEU A 121 27.00 -7.30 31.73
CA LEU A 121 27.22 -5.95 31.21
C LEU A 121 25.89 -5.19 31.00
N LEU A 122 24.86 -5.85 30.47
CA LEU A 122 23.58 -5.23 30.15
C LEU A 122 22.77 -4.90 31.42
N GLU A 123 22.78 -5.81 32.40
CA GLU A 123 22.17 -5.60 33.72
C GLU A 123 22.85 -4.44 34.46
N GLU A 124 24.18 -4.41 34.50
CA GLU A 124 24.95 -3.38 35.21
C GLU A 124 24.83 -1.99 34.55
N LYS A 125 24.88 -1.92 33.22
CA LYS A 125 25.01 -0.64 32.49
C LYS A 125 23.67 -0.02 32.10
N TYR A 126 22.63 -0.81 31.87
CA TYR A 126 21.34 -0.33 31.34
C TYR A 126 20.13 -0.72 32.18
N ASP A 127 20.33 -1.41 33.31
CA ASP A 127 19.24 -1.90 34.16
C ASP A 127 18.27 -2.85 33.41
N LEU A 128 18.77 -3.53 32.37
CA LEU A 128 18.01 -4.54 31.63
C LEU A 128 17.95 -5.82 32.46
N TYR A 129 16.79 -6.11 33.04
CA TYR A 129 16.60 -7.27 33.91
C TYR A 129 16.48 -8.59 33.14
N PHE A 130 17.39 -9.53 33.42
CA PHE A 130 17.26 -10.93 32.98
C PHE A 130 16.99 -11.81 34.21
N PRO A 131 15.91 -12.60 34.26
CA PRO A 131 15.60 -13.42 35.41
C PRO A 131 16.72 -14.43 35.70
N HIS A 132 17.10 -14.56 36.98
CA HIS A 132 18.07 -15.56 37.45
C HIS A 132 17.30 -16.70 38.12
N LYS A 133 17.14 -17.85 37.46
CA LYS A 133 16.61 -19.04 38.15
C LYS A 133 17.72 -19.65 39.01
N GLN A 134 17.56 -19.53 40.33
CA GLN A 134 18.56 -19.91 41.33
C GLN A 134 18.99 -21.39 41.32
N ASP A 135 18.24 -22.32 40.70
CA ASP A 135 18.48 -23.76 40.84
C ASP A 135 18.84 -24.56 39.57
N ALA A 136 19.07 -23.92 38.41
CA ALA A 136 19.41 -24.66 37.19
C ALA A 136 20.57 -24.03 36.41
N PHE A 137 21.81 -24.38 36.80
CA PHE A 137 23.05 -24.06 36.08
C PHE A 137 23.07 -24.43 34.57
N GLY A 138 22.03 -25.10 34.05
CA GLY A 138 21.94 -25.58 32.66
C GLY A 138 21.01 -24.82 31.71
N GLN A 139 20.08 -23.98 32.17
CA GLN A 139 18.97 -23.52 31.30
C GLN A 139 18.73 -22.00 31.14
N ASP A 140 19.55 -21.12 31.71
CA ASP A 140 19.16 -19.71 31.84
C ASP A 140 19.77 -18.77 30.77
N VAL A 141 19.57 -19.08 29.49
CA VAL A 141 19.89 -18.18 28.36
C VAL A 141 18.64 -17.93 27.54
N VAL A 142 17.97 -19.01 27.16
CA VAL A 142 16.78 -18.96 26.30
C VAL A 142 15.60 -18.27 27.02
N GLY A 143 15.41 -18.50 28.32
CA GLY A 143 14.39 -17.81 29.12
C GLY A 143 14.57 -16.29 29.13
N GLY A 144 15.76 -15.82 29.49
CA GLY A 144 16.07 -14.39 29.46
C GLY A 144 15.91 -13.76 28.06
N ILE A 145 16.25 -14.47 26.99
CA ILE A 145 16.02 -13.99 25.62
C ILE A 145 14.53 -13.85 25.31
N TYR A 146 13.71 -14.83 25.68
CA TYR A 146 12.26 -14.75 25.46
C TYR A 146 11.61 -13.66 26.31
N THR A 147 12.09 -13.41 27.53
CA THR A 147 11.62 -12.28 28.34
C THR A 147 11.82 -10.95 27.61
N HIS A 148 13.00 -10.73 27.04
CA HIS A 148 13.26 -9.51 26.27
C HIS A 148 12.59 -9.49 24.89
N ALA A 149 12.16 -10.63 24.33
CA ALA A 149 11.42 -10.68 23.07
C ALA A 149 9.96 -10.26 23.22
N ILE A 150 9.45 -10.19 24.46
CA ILE A 150 8.07 -9.86 24.85
C ILE A 150 7.07 -10.91 24.38
N ILE A 151 6.86 -11.06 23.07
CA ILE A 151 6.04 -12.11 22.47
C ILE A 151 6.50 -12.37 21.03
N PRO A 152 6.50 -13.62 20.54
CA PRO A 152 6.75 -13.88 19.13
C PRO A 152 5.68 -13.24 18.24
N SER A 153 6.12 -12.58 17.15
CA SER A 153 5.24 -11.82 16.25
C SER A 153 4.06 -12.63 15.70
N TYR A 154 4.29 -13.90 15.36
CA TYR A 154 3.26 -14.80 14.84
C TYR A 154 2.21 -15.25 15.89
N LEU A 155 2.40 -14.88 17.16
CA LEU A 155 1.47 -15.16 18.27
C LEU A 155 0.74 -13.91 18.76
N GLU A 156 1.09 -12.71 18.28
CA GLU A 156 0.50 -11.43 18.74
C GLU A 156 -1.03 -11.41 18.59
N ASP A 157 -1.55 -11.81 17.42
CA ASP A 157 -3.00 -11.90 17.14
C ASP A 157 -3.71 -12.97 17.99
N ASP A 158 -3.16 -14.19 18.05
CA ASP A 158 -3.75 -15.27 18.85
C ASP A 158 -3.77 -14.90 20.35
N PHE A 159 -2.74 -14.21 20.83
CA PHE A 159 -2.64 -13.73 22.21
C PHE A 159 -3.67 -12.64 22.48
N ALA A 160 -3.78 -11.61 21.62
CA ALA A 160 -4.78 -10.55 21.76
C ALA A 160 -6.21 -11.11 21.83
N LYS A 161 -6.55 -12.06 20.94
CA LYS A 161 -7.83 -12.79 20.96
C LYS A 161 -8.06 -13.50 22.28
N TRP A 162 -7.08 -14.27 22.73
CA TRP A 162 -7.20 -15.04 23.98
C TRP A 162 -7.37 -14.14 25.20
N VAL A 163 -6.61 -13.04 25.31
CA VAL A 163 -6.71 -12.11 26.44
C VAL A 163 -8.10 -11.46 26.49
N VAL A 164 -8.62 -10.99 25.36
CA VAL A 164 -9.97 -10.39 25.27
C VAL A 164 -11.07 -11.40 25.59
N GLU A 165 -10.97 -12.64 25.11
CA GLU A 165 -11.92 -13.70 25.42
C GLU A 165 -11.91 -14.08 26.92
N ARG A 166 -10.74 -13.97 27.58
CA ARG A 166 -10.58 -14.35 28.97
C ARG A 166 -11.00 -13.26 29.95
N PHE A 167 -10.64 -12.01 29.68
CA PHE A 167 -10.85 -10.86 30.55
C PHE A 167 -11.88 -9.95 29.90
N THR A 168 -13.12 -10.41 29.92
CA THR A 168 -14.19 -9.73 29.19
C THR A 168 -14.76 -8.56 29.98
N LYS A 169 -14.69 -8.56 31.32
CA LYS A 169 -15.35 -7.54 32.13
C LYS A 169 -14.42 -6.36 32.41
N GLU A 170 -14.99 -5.16 32.47
CA GLU A 170 -14.28 -3.91 32.83
C GLU A 170 -13.53 -4.03 34.17
N ALA A 171 -14.16 -4.66 35.18
CA ALA A 171 -13.53 -4.93 36.48
C ALA A 171 -12.33 -5.88 36.41
N ASP A 172 -12.29 -6.79 35.41
CA ASP A 172 -11.14 -7.70 35.25
C ASP A 172 -9.90 -6.89 34.83
N TRP A 173 -10.07 -5.84 34.02
CA TRP A 173 -8.94 -5.02 33.54
C TRP A 173 -8.37 -4.11 34.62
N THR A 174 -9.21 -3.43 35.41
CA THR A 174 -8.74 -2.61 36.53
C THR A 174 -8.01 -3.48 37.56
N GLU A 175 -8.57 -4.66 37.90
CA GLU A 175 -7.93 -5.59 38.84
C GLU A 175 -6.60 -6.13 38.30
N LEU A 176 -6.50 -6.43 37.00
CA LEU A 176 -5.25 -6.86 36.37
C LEU A 176 -4.20 -5.75 36.30
N GLY A 177 -4.61 -4.49 36.16
CA GLY A 177 -3.71 -3.34 36.19
C GLY A 177 -3.04 -3.16 37.55
N GLU A 178 -3.80 -3.38 38.64
CA GLU A 178 -3.35 -3.24 40.02
C GLU A 178 -2.68 -4.51 40.59
N ALA A 179 -2.95 -5.68 40.02
CA ALA A 179 -2.42 -6.96 40.49
C ALA A 179 -0.90 -7.08 40.33
N SER A 180 -0.27 -7.80 41.26
CA SER A 180 1.13 -8.20 41.14
C SER A 180 1.32 -9.23 40.00
N ILE A 181 2.54 -9.32 39.46
CA ILE A 181 2.86 -10.26 38.39
C ILE A 181 2.66 -11.71 38.84
N GLU A 182 2.92 -12.00 40.11
CA GLU A 182 2.69 -13.29 40.75
C GLU A 182 1.20 -13.67 40.77
N GLU A 183 0.31 -12.71 41.05
CA GLU A 183 -1.14 -12.93 41.04
C GLU A 183 -1.66 -13.18 39.63
N ILE A 184 -1.20 -12.41 38.64
CA ILE A 184 -1.57 -12.61 37.23
C ILE A 184 -1.06 -13.97 36.74
N THR A 185 0.18 -14.32 37.05
CA THR A 185 0.79 -15.64 36.78
C THR A 185 -0.06 -16.78 37.34
N ALA A 186 -0.50 -16.66 38.60
CA ALA A 186 -1.36 -17.65 39.25
C ALA A 186 -2.75 -17.78 38.58
N ARG A 187 -3.29 -16.68 38.03
CA ARG A 187 -4.58 -16.65 37.33
C ARG A 187 -4.55 -17.28 35.94
N ILE A 188 -3.44 -17.13 35.23
CA ILE A 188 -3.32 -17.61 33.83
C ILE A 188 -2.79 -19.06 33.74
N ARG A 189 -2.00 -19.51 34.71
CA ARG A 189 -1.40 -20.85 34.70
C ARG A 189 -2.46 -21.95 34.73
N GLY A 190 -2.41 -22.87 33.77
CA GLY A 190 -3.28 -24.07 33.74
C GLY A 190 -4.75 -23.77 33.50
N HIS A 191 -5.09 -22.58 32.99
CA HIS A 191 -6.47 -22.19 32.76
C HIS A 191 -7.11 -22.99 31.63
N ASN A 192 -8.35 -23.49 31.82
CA ASN A 192 -9.03 -24.37 30.87
C ASN A 192 -9.18 -23.80 29.46
N SER A 193 -9.27 -22.48 29.30
CA SER A 193 -9.34 -21.83 27.97
C SER A 193 -8.11 -22.10 27.12
N LEU A 194 -6.95 -22.34 27.75
CA LEU A 194 -5.70 -22.62 27.04
C LEU A 194 -5.77 -23.96 26.30
N ALA A 195 -6.69 -24.86 26.67
CA ALA A 195 -6.97 -26.09 25.95
C ALA A 195 -7.38 -25.87 24.48
N TYR A 196 -7.91 -24.69 24.17
CA TYR A 196 -8.45 -24.33 22.85
C TYR A 196 -7.57 -23.38 22.03
N VAL A 197 -6.46 -22.89 22.60
CA VAL A 197 -5.48 -22.08 21.86
C VAL A 197 -4.38 -22.96 21.24
N ARG A 198 -3.66 -22.41 20.25
CA ARG A 198 -2.50 -23.07 19.64
C ARG A 198 -1.50 -23.51 20.72
N LYS A 199 -0.87 -24.67 20.52
CA LYS A 199 0.09 -25.23 21.49
C LYS A 199 1.22 -24.25 21.84
N ARG A 200 1.63 -23.42 20.89
CA ARG A 200 2.65 -22.39 21.06
C ARG A 200 2.23 -21.25 21.97
N LEU A 201 1.03 -20.73 21.78
CA LEU A 201 0.46 -19.71 22.66
C LEU A 201 0.27 -20.27 24.07
N ARG A 202 -0.23 -21.52 24.18
CA ARG A 202 -0.31 -22.23 25.47
C ARG A 202 1.06 -22.34 26.13
N HIS A 203 2.09 -22.75 25.39
CA HIS A 203 3.44 -22.84 25.91
C HIS A 203 3.96 -21.47 26.39
N PHE A 204 3.75 -20.40 25.62
CA PHE A 204 4.12 -19.04 26.02
C PHE A 204 3.42 -18.58 27.33
N ILE A 205 2.18 -19.01 27.55
CA ILE A 205 1.40 -18.63 28.74
C ILE A 205 1.67 -19.54 29.94
N GLU A 206 1.96 -20.83 29.74
CA GLU A 206 2.10 -21.80 30.84
C GLU A 206 3.56 -22.08 31.23
N ASP A 207 4.51 -21.94 30.30
CA ASP A 207 5.88 -22.35 30.53
C ASP A 207 6.58 -21.41 31.52
N ASP A 208 7.29 -22.01 32.48
CA ASP A 208 7.96 -21.29 33.54
C ASP A 208 9.02 -20.29 33.04
N SER A 209 9.45 -20.36 31.78
CA SER A 209 10.40 -19.42 31.18
C SER A 209 9.74 -18.22 30.50
N THR A 210 8.42 -18.24 30.27
CA THR A 210 7.70 -17.21 29.49
C THR A 210 6.44 -16.66 30.18
N ILE A 211 5.92 -17.37 31.18
CA ILE A 211 4.69 -16.99 31.90
C ILE A 211 4.75 -15.60 32.56
N GLU A 212 5.89 -15.20 33.12
CA GLU A 212 6.05 -13.88 33.73
C GLU A 212 5.94 -12.77 32.67
N THR A 213 6.47 -13.03 31.46
CA THR A 213 6.41 -12.10 30.33
C THR A 213 4.98 -11.97 29.81
N ALA A 214 4.26 -13.09 29.70
CA ALA A 214 2.84 -13.08 29.37
C ALA A 214 2.02 -12.28 30.41
N ALA A 215 2.30 -12.47 31.71
CA ALA A 215 1.62 -11.75 32.79
C ALA A 215 1.87 -10.23 32.73
N ARG A 216 3.12 -9.79 32.47
CA ARG A 216 3.46 -8.37 32.30
C ARG A 216 2.79 -7.74 31.07
N LEU A 217 2.71 -8.47 29.97
CA LEU A 217 2.03 -8.01 28.76
C LEU A 217 0.52 -7.85 29.02
N ILE A 218 -0.11 -8.79 29.74
CA ILE A 218 -1.51 -8.68 30.18
C ILE A 218 -1.72 -7.44 31.06
N GLN A 219 -0.84 -7.22 32.04
CA GLN A 219 -0.93 -6.04 32.92
C GLN A 219 -0.83 -4.74 32.11
N THR A 220 0.10 -4.67 31.16
CA THR A 220 0.30 -3.47 30.32
C THR A 220 -0.91 -3.22 29.43
N MET A 221 -1.45 -4.26 28.80
CA MET A 221 -2.70 -4.15 28.04
C MET A 221 -3.85 -3.69 28.95
N ALA A 222 -3.94 -4.21 30.18
CA ALA A 222 -4.96 -3.81 31.13
C ALA A 222 -4.89 -2.32 31.52
N LEU A 223 -3.68 -1.81 31.77
CA LEU A 223 -3.45 -0.38 32.00
C LEU A 223 -3.81 0.47 30.77
N ALA A 224 -3.49 0.01 29.56
CA ALA A 224 -3.88 0.69 28.32
C ALA A 224 -5.40 0.74 28.13
N VAL A 225 -6.10 -0.35 28.46
CA VAL A 225 -7.57 -0.40 28.45
C VAL A 225 -8.16 0.58 29.47
N ASP A 226 -7.61 0.63 30.68
CA ASP A 226 -8.06 1.53 31.73
C ASP A 226 -7.91 3.00 31.32
N GLU A 227 -6.78 3.37 30.74
CA GLU A 227 -6.50 4.73 30.24
C GLU A 227 -7.46 5.19 29.13
N VAL A 228 -7.81 4.29 28.19
CA VAL A 228 -8.84 4.57 27.18
C VAL A 228 -10.23 4.68 27.82
N THR A 229 -10.52 3.84 28.82
CA THR A 229 -11.80 3.86 29.55
C THR A 229 -11.96 5.14 30.37
N LEU A 230 -10.86 5.70 30.89
CA LEU A 230 -10.78 7.00 31.56
C LEU A 230 -10.86 8.21 30.60
N GLY A 231 -10.97 7.97 29.29
CA GLY A 231 -11.26 8.99 28.28
C GLY A 231 -10.06 9.54 27.53
N LYS A 232 -8.86 8.95 27.66
CA LYS A 232 -7.75 9.24 26.72
C LYS A 232 -8.10 8.69 25.34
N ARG A 233 -7.64 9.35 24.28
CA ARG A 233 -7.85 8.84 22.92
C ARG A 233 -7.02 7.57 22.75
N ALA A 234 -7.57 6.59 22.05
CA ALA A 234 -6.89 5.32 21.81
C ALA A 234 -5.58 5.50 21.03
N GLU A 235 -5.51 6.55 20.20
CA GLU A 235 -4.32 6.95 19.48
C GLU A 235 -3.23 7.47 20.44
N ASP A 236 -3.61 8.29 21.42
CA ASP A 236 -2.69 8.83 22.44
C ASP A 236 -2.13 7.70 23.33
N VAL A 237 -2.96 6.71 23.67
CA VAL A 237 -2.53 5.52 24.42
C VAL A 237 -1.61 4.65 23.57
N ALA A 238 -1.90 4.46 22.28
CA ALA A 238 -1.02 3.73 21.38
C ALA A 238 0.37 4.38 21.28
N GLU A 239 0.46 5.71 21.30
CA GLU A 239 1.74 6.44 21.32
C GLU A 239 2.56 6.19 22.60
N MET A 240 1.89 5.91 23.73
CA MET A 240 2.54 5.58 25.01
C MET A 240 3.02 4.12 25.10
N LEU A 241 2.50 3.23 24.25
CA LEU A 241 2.89 1.82 24.20
C LEU A 241 4.16 1.61 23.36
N SER A 242 4.99 0.64 23.73
CA SER A 242 6.10 0.19 22.89
C SER A 242 5.57 -0.40 21.57
N ARG A 243 6.42 -0.57 20.55
CA ARG A 243 5.98 -1.12 19.26
C ARG A 243 5.33 -2.50 19.37
N VAL A 244 5.79 -3.34 20.30
CA VAL A 244 5.26 -4.70 20.50
C VAL A 244 3.90 -4.65 21.17
N GLU A 245 3.82 -3.88 22.24
CA GLU A 245 2.57 -3.65 22.97
C GLU A 245 1.54 -2.97 22.07
N ARG A 246 1.98 -2.05 21.20
CA ARG A 246 1.15 -1.42 20.18
C ARG A 246 0.64 -2.41 19.15
N ALA A 247 1.46 -3.36 18.68
CA ALA A 247 0.99 -4.40 17.76
C ALA A 247 -0.09 -5.29 18.42
N VAL A 248 0.11 -5.68 19.68
CA VAL A 248 -0.89 -6.41 20.46
C VAL A 248 -2.13 -5.55 20.71
N TRP A 249 -1.95 -4.27 21.00
CA TRP A 249 -3.02 -3.29 21.21
C TRP A 249 -3.84 -3.02 19.95
N ASP A 250 -3.21 -2.93 18.78
CA ASP A 250 -3.86 -2.70 17.49
C ASP A 250 -4.78 -3.87 17.12
N GLU A 251 -4.42 -5.10 17.52
CA GLU A 251 -5.29 -6.28 17.40
C GLU A 251 -6.34 -6.36 18.53
N LEU A 252 -5.96 -6.02 19.76
CA LEU A 252 -6.81 -6.09 20.95
C LEU A 252 -7.91 -5.00 20.97
N ARG A 253 -7.62 -3.79 20.49
CA ARG A 253 -8.55 -2.65 20.42
C ARG A 253 -9.82 -2.95 19.63
N PRO A 254 -9.78 -3.39 18.36
CA PRO A 254 -11.00 -3.68 17.60
C PRO A 254 -11.79 -4.83 18.23
N LEU A 255 -11.11 -5.83 18.79
CA LEU A 255 -11.73 -6.94 19.52
C LEU A 255 -12.41 -6.45 20.81
N LEU A 256 -11.81 -5.50 21.53
CA LEU A 256 -12.43 -4.85 22.67
C LEU A 256 -13.62 -4.00 22.27
N ILE A 257 -13.56 -3.23 21.17
CA ILE A 257 -14.72 -2.48 20.67
C ILE A 257 -15.84 -3.45 20.26
N GLU A 258 -15.50 -4.60 19.70
CA GLU A 258 -16.47 -5.63 19.34
C GLU A 258 -17.05 -6.33 20.58
N VAL A 259 -16.23 -6.70 21.57
CA VAL A 259 -16.67 -7.32 22.83
C VAL A 259 -17.39 -6.33 23.72
N GLN A 260 -16.92 -5.08 23.84
CA GLN A 260 -17.64 -3.96 24.45
C GLN A 260 -18.87 -3.58 23.64
N GLY A 261 -18.90 -3.81 22.33
CA GLY A 261 -20.08 -3.59 21.48
C GLY A 261 -21.12 -4.69 21.65
N ARG A 262 -20.68 -5.95 21.75
CA ARG A 262 -21.50 -7.13 22.08
C ARG A 262 -21.94 -7.09 23.54
N GLN A 263 -21.07 -6.65 24.43
CA GLN A 263 -21.38 -6.33 25.81
C GLN A 263 -22.27 -5.12 25.85
N MET A 264 -22.09 -4.01 25.17
CA MET A 264 -23.05 -2.89 25.08
C MET A 264 -24.36 -3.30 24.40
N ARG A 265 -24.41 -4.39 23.62
CA ARG A 265 -25.67 -5.01 23.16
C ARG A 265 -26.27 -5.97 24.22
N ALA A 266 -25.44 -6.56 25.07
CA ALA A 266 -25.80 -7.33 26.26
C ALA A 266 -25.89 -6.48 27.57
N SER A 267 -25.53 -5.20 27.49
CA SER A 267 -25.27 -4.19 28.53
C SER A 267 -25.87 -2.83 28.10
N THR A 268 -26.61 -2.83 26.98
CA THR A 268 -27.95 -2.21 26.90
C THR A 268 -28.99 -3.07 27.62
N ARG A 269 -28.57 -4.24 28.15
CA ARG A 269 -29.02 -4.72 29.47
C ARG A 269 -27.96 -4.43 30.56
N ARG A 270 -27.36 -3.22 30.61
CA ARG A 270 -26.65 -2.77 31.81
C ARG A 270 -27.73 -2.79 32.88
N PRO A 271 -27.38 -3.08 34.14
CA PRO A 271 -28.21 -2.65 35.24
C PRO A 271 -28.27 -1.13 35.13
N SER A 272 -29.25 -0.62 34.38
CA SER A 272 -30.00 0.57 34.77
C SER A 272 -30.08 0.43 36.27
N ARG A 273 -29.54 1.40 37.03
CA ARG A 273 -29.72 1.57 38.47
C ARG A 273 -30.69 0.51 38.97
N MET A 274 -30.28 -0.47 39.79
CA MET A 274 -31.21 -1.34 40.50
C MET A 274 -32.07 -0.42 41.39
N THR A 275 -32.96 0.34 40.76
CA THR A 275 -34.07 1.05 41.34
C THR A 275 -34.92 -0.11 41.76
N ALA A 276 -34.86 -0.38 43.06
CA ALA A 276 -35.67 -1.41 43.66
C ALA A 276 -37.11 -1.24 43.15
N LYS A 277 -37.71 -2.33 42.67
CA LYS A 277 -39.02 -2.29 42.03
C LYS A 277 -40.04 -2.90 42.97
N ALA A 278 -41.05 -2.12 43.28
CA ALA A 278 -42.28 -2.58 43.92
C ALA A 278 -43.32 -2.83 42.82
N GLN A 279 -43.85 -4.05 42.74
CA GLN A 279 -44.85 -4.45 41.75
C GLN A 279 -46.00 -5.17 42.44
N LEU A 280 -47.23 -4.74 42.14
CA LEU A 280 -48.42 -5.45 42.59
C LEU A 280 -48.53 -6.78 41.84
N THR A 281 -48.65 -7.85 42.60
CA THR A 281 -48.88 -9.21 42.10
C THR A 281 -50.14 -9.79 42.75
N TRP A 282 -50.82 -10.66 42.02
CA TRP A 282 -51.97 -11.40 42.49
C TRP A 282 -51.52 -12.81 42.84
N ASP A 283 -51.61 -13.22 44.11
CA ASP A 283 -51.39 -14.61 44.52
C ASP A 283 -52.60 -15.47 44.14
N LEU A 284 -52.43 -16.32 43.13
CA LEU A 284 -53.48 -17.19 42.61
C LEU A 284 -53.69 -18.44 43.48
N ALA A 285 -52.73 -18.81 44.33
CA ALA A 285 -52.75 -20.07 45.09
C ALA A 285 -53.50 -19.94 46.42
N GLN A 286 -53.44 -18.78 47.08
CA GLN A 286 -53.99 -18.60 48.44
C GLN A 286 -55.46 -18.22 48.49
N ASN A 287 -56.14 -18.08 47.35
CA ASN A 287 -57.51 -17.55 47.29
C ASN A 287 -57.60 -16.19 48.03
N SER A 288 -56.49 -15.43 48.05
CA SER A 288 -56.41 -14.17 48.77
C SER A 288 -57.32 -13.14 48.09
N ARG A 289 -57.97 -12.31 48.91
CA ARG A 289 -58.82 -11.20 48.46
C ARG A 289 -58.03 -9.90 48.26
N ALA A 290 -56.72 -9.92 48.50
CA ALA A 290 -55.82 -8.77 48.43
C ALA A 290 -54.63 -9.04 47.49
N PHE A 291 -53.91 -7.97 47.13
CA PHE A 291 -52.68 -8.10 46.36
C PHE A 291 -51.54 -8.58 47.26
N ALA A 292 -50.52 -9.18 46.64
CA ALA A 292 -49.19 -9.27 47.20
C ALA A 292 -48.30 -8.19 46.57
N LEU A 293 -47.27 -7.77 47.28
CA LEU A 293 -46.26 -6.86 46.77
C LEU A 293 -44.97 -7.62 46.50
N ARG A 294 -44.60 -7.73 45.23
CA ARG A 294 -43.28 -8.20 44.83
C ARG A 294 -42.29 -7.04 44.91
N VAL A 295 -41.28 -7.19 45.76
CA VAL A 295 -40.15 -6.27 45.84
C VAL A 295 -38.95 -6.97 45.22
N GLU A 296 -38.37 -6.37 44.18
CA GLU A 296 -37.17 -6.89 43.51
C GLU A 296 -36.01 -5.93 43.66
N SER A 297 -34.80 -6.51 43.80
CA SER A 297 -33.55 -5.77 43.74
C SER A 297 -33.46 -4.64 44.76
N PHE A 298 -33.93 -4.88 45.99
CA PHE A 298 -33.96 -3.88 47.06
C PHE A 298 -32.59 -3.77 47.72
N TYR A 299 -31.94 -2.63 47.51
CA TYR A 299 -30.61 -2.38 48.03
C TYR A 299 -30.65 -1.45 49.24
N VAL A 300 -29.92 -1.83 50.29
CA VAL A 300 -29.75 -1.05 51.51
C VAL A 300 -28.26 -0.74 51.68
N SER A 301 -27.91 0.55 51.66
CA SER A 301 -26.55 1.00 52.00
C SER A 301 -26.32 0.93 53.51
N GLY A 302 -25.17 0.42 53.94
CA GLY A 302 -24.76 0.40 55.35
C GLY A 302 -24.38 -0.98 55.87
N GLU A 303 -23.90 -1.04 57.11
CA GLU A 303 -23.39 -2.27 57.72
C GLU A 303 -24.50 -3.17 58.26
N THR A 304 -25.65 -2.61 58.63
CA THR A 304 -26.78 -3.35 59.21
C THR A 304 -27.58 -4.08 58.13
N ALA A 305 -27.67 -5.41 58.25
CA ALA A 305 -28.50 -6.22 57.36
C ALA A 305 -30.00 -6.03 57.69
N PRO A 306 -30.88 -5.82 56.68
CA PRO A 306 -32.31 -5.88 56.91
C PRO A 306 -32.76 -7.31 57.24
N ASP A 307 -33.64 -7.46 58.22
CA ASP A 307 -34.25 -8.76 58.57
C ASP A 307 -35.68 -8.88 58.03
N ARG A 308 -36.33 -7.75 57.71
CA ARG A 308 -37.71 -7.71 57.23
C ARG A 308 -37.91 -6.69 56.11
N LEU A 309 -38.91 -6.96 55.26
CA LEU A 309 -39.55 -5.96 54.42
C LEU A 309 -40.97 -5.72 54.93
N VAL A 310 -41.37 -4.45 54.97
CA VAL A 310 -42.66 -4.03 55.52
C VAL A 310 -43.41 -3.18 54.51
N TRP A 311 -44.73 -3.18 54.61
CA TRP A 311 -45.60 -2.27 53.85
C TRP A 311 -46.52 -1.48 54.78
N ALA A 312 -46.76 -0.22 54.44
CA ALA A 312 -47.73 0.64 55.09
C ALA A 312 -48.42 1.57 54.09
N ASP A 313 -49.61 2.04 54.45
CA ASP A 313 -50.39 3.01 53.66
C ASP A 313 -49.73 4.40 53.56
N SER A 314 -48.81 4.70 54.48
CA SER A 314 -48.15 6.00 54.63
C SER A 314 -46.72 5.83 55.17
N ILE A 315 -45.84 6.79 54.86
CA ILE A 315 -44.45 6.77 55.35
C ILE A 315 -44.40 6.75 56.89
N ALA A 316 -45.29 7.50 57.55
CA ALA A 316 -45.39 7.51 59.02
C ALA A 316 -45.87 6.17 59.61
N GLY A 317 -46.54 5.34 58.82
CA GLY A 317 -46.99 4.00 59.19
C GLY A 317 -45.90 2.93 59.13
N LEU A 318 -44.75 3.22 58.51
CA LEU A 318 -43.65 2.25 58.37
C LEU A 318 -43.00 1.84 59.70
N SER A 319 -43.26 2.55 60.79
CA SER A 319 -42.84 2.18 62.16
C SER A 319 -43.92 1.42 62.95
N ARG A 320 -45.12 1.23 62.38
CA ARG A 320 -46.28 0.55 62.99
C ARG A 320 -46.99 -0.35 61.98
N TYR A 321 -46.20 -1.04 61.18
CA TYR A 321 -46.68 -1.89 60.09
C TYR A 321 -47.41 -3.12 60.62
N SER A 322 -48.46 -3.54 59.90
CA SER A 322 -49.13 -4.83 60.13
C SER A 322 -48.65 -5.91 59.18
N GLN A 323 -48.24 -5.53 57.96
CA GLN A 323 -47.79 -6.43 56.92
C GLN A 323 -46.28 -6.43 56.79
N HIS A 324 -45.68 -7.61 56.95
CA HIS A 324 -44.24 -7.81 56.80
C HIS A 324 -43.91 -9.22 56.34
N VAL A 325 -42.70 -9.37 55.80
CA VAL A 325 -42.09 -10.65 55.49
C VAL A 325 -40.63 -10.64 55.94
N GLU A 326 -40.16 -11.75 56.47
CA GLU A 326 -38.74 -11.94 56.77
C GLU A 326 -37.94 -12.08 55.47
N VAL A 327 -36.76 -11.47 55.43
CA VAL A 327 -35.87 -11.50 54.25
C VAL A 327 -34.46 -11.93 54.62
N TYR A 328 -33.78 -12.53 53.65
CA TYR A 328 -32.42 -13.03 53.79
C TYR A 328 -31.52 -12.30 52.78
N PRO A 329 -31.00 -11.11 53.13
CA PRO A 329 -30.23 -10.30 52.20
C PRO A 329 -28.85 -10.89 51.92
N THR A 330 -28.35 -10.69 50.71
CA THR A 330 -26.97 -11.03 50.33
C THR A 330 -26.05 -9.82 50.52
N ARG A 331 -24.86 -10.03 51.07
CA ARG A 331 -23.87 -8.97 51.26
C ARG A 331 -23.22 -8.60 49.93
N THR A 332 -23.08 -7.30 49.68
CA THR A 332 -22.37 -6.71 48.54
C THR A 332 -21.21 -5.85 49.05
N GLU A 333 -20.37 -5.34 48.13
CA GLU A 333 -19.22 -4.49 48.49
C GLU A 333 -19.60 -3.20 49.24
N SER A 334 -20.82 -2.69 49.02
CA SER A 334 -21.27 -1.38 49.52
C SER A 334 -22.48 -1.45 50.47
N GLY A 335 -23.09 -2.62 50.66
CA GLY A 335 -24.30 -2.78 51.46
C GLY A 335 -24.95 -4.16 51.34
N TRP A 336 -26.27 -4.21 51.47
CA TRP A 336 -27.07 -5.44 51.47
C TRP A 336 -28.11 -5.43 50.35
N LEU A 337 -28.27 -6.57 49.68
CA LEU A 337 -29.22 -6.75 48.57
C LEU A 337 -30.27 -7.80 48.92
N VAL A 338 -31.54 -7.43 48.82
CA VAL A 338 -32.66 -8.38 48.77
C VAL A 338 -33.03 -8.60 47.31
N GLU A 339 -32.73 -9.77 46.77
CA GLU A 339 -32.94 -10.08 45.35
C GLU A 339 -34.43 -10.04 44.97
N HIS A 340 -35.27 -10.72 45.73
CA HIS A 340 -36.73 -10.67 45.60
C HIS A 340 -37.43 -11.10 46.89
N ALA A 341 -38.61 -10.55 47.16
CA ALA A 341 -39.49 -10.93 48.28
C ALA A 341 -40.94 -10.57 47.98
N TYR A 342 -41.88 -11.25 48.65
CA TYR A 342 -43.32 -11.03 48.49
C TYR A 342 -43.94 -10.66 49.85
N ILE A 343 -44.52 -9.47 49.95
CA ILE A 343 -45.28 -9.02 51.13
C ILE A 343 -46.77 -9.33 50.84
N PRO A 344 -47.44 -10.19 51.63
CA PRO A 344 -48.84 -10.54 51.39
C PRO A 344 -49.81 -9.43 51.86
N ASP A 345 -51.06 -9.53 51.40
CA ASP A 345 -52.21 -8.73 51.86
C ASP A 345 -51.99 -7.21 51.84
N VAL A 346 -51.43 -6.73 50.72
CA VAL A 346 -51.11 -5.33 50.44
C VAL A 346 -52.24 -4.65 49.64
N GLN A 347 -52.48 -3.37 49.91
CA GLN A 347 -53.36 -2.52 49.09
C GLN A 347 -52.58 -1.78 48.01
N PRO A 348 -53.20 -1.46 46.86
CA PRO A 348 -52.58 -0.59 45.87
C PRO A 348 -52.23 0.79 46.44
N GLY A 349 -51.05 1.32 46.11
CA GLY A 349 -50.52 2.53 46.73
C GLY A 349 -49.82 2.30 48.08
N GLY A 350 -49.35 3.37 48.71
CA GLY A 350 -48.58 3.33 49.96
C GLY A 350 -47.07 3.18 49.73
N TYR A 351 -46.37 2.67 50.76
CA TYR A 351 -44.91 2.61 50.81
C TYR A 351 -44.43 1.26 51.35
N ALA A 352 -43.34 0.75 50.79
CA ALA A 352 -42.63 -0.42 51.30
C ALA A 352 -41.20 -0.05 51.69
N ALA A 353 -40.67 -0.63 52.76
CA ALA A 353 -39.31 -0.36 53.21
C ALA A 353 -38.65 -1.59 53.83
N ALA A 354 -37.32 -1.59 53.87
CA ALA A 354 -36.56 -2.55 54.65
C ALA A 354 -36.43 -2.08 56.10
N VAL A 355 -36.52 -3.01 57.03
CA VAL A 355 -36.42 -2.76 58.46
C VAL A 355 -35.36 -3.71 59.03
N ALA A 356 -34.66 -3.26 60.06
CA ALA A 356 -33.84 -4.11 60.91
C ALA A 356 -34.19 -3.87 62.38
N TRP A 357 -34.25 -4.94 63.16
CA TRP A 357 -34.38 -4.86 64.61
C TRP A 357 -33.06 -4.43 65.25
N VAL A 358 -32.99 -3.19 65.75
CA VAL A 358 -31.77 -2.61 66.37
C VAL A 358 -32.14 -1.93 67.69
N GLU A 359 -31.43 -2.25 68.78
CA GLU A 359 -31.63 -1.61 70.10
C GLU A 359 -33.07 -1.64 70.65
N GLN A 360 -33.82 -2.72 70.39
CA GLN A 360 -35.23 -2.91 70.79
C GLN A 360 -36.25 -2.04 70.04
N GLU A 361 -35.86 -1.39 68.94
CA GLU A 361 -36.78 -0.67 68.05
C GLU A 361 -36.58 -1.10 66.58
N ASP A 362 -37.67 -1.07 65.82
CA ASP A 362 -37.64 -1.28 64.37
C ASP A 362 -37.09 -0.04 63.67
N ARG A 363 -35.92 -0.17 63.05
CA ARG A 363 -35.29 0.92 62.29
C ARG A 363 -35.52 0.72 60.80
N VAL A 364 -36.17 1.69 60.15
CA VAL A 364 -36.30 1.75 58.69
C VAL A 364 -34.93 2.00 58.06
N LEU A 365 -34.55 1.18 57.09
CA LEU A 365 -33.29 1.21 56.37
C LEU A 365 -33.51 1.61 54.91
N GLY A 366 -32.70 2.55 54.42
CA GLY A 366 -32.78 3.04 53.04
C GLY A 366 -33.98 3.94 52.75
N GLU A 367 -34.20 4.26 51.48
CA GLU A 367 -35.35 5.03 51.02
C GLU A 367 -36.58 4.12 50.83
N PRO A 368 -37.76 4.50 51.35
CA PRO A 368 -38.99 3.76 51.10
C PRO A 368 -39.36 3.74 49.61
N LEU A 369 -39.79 2.58 49.13
CA LEU A 369 -40.34 2.40 47.80
C LEU A 369 -41.82 2.77 47.75
N VAL A 370 -42.20 3.54 46.74
CA VAL A 370 -43.60 3.80 46.43
C VAL A 370 -44.21 2.56 45.80
N VAL A 371 -45.31 2.07 46.38
CA VAL A 371 -46.08 0.98 45.79
C VAL A 371 -46.97 1.55 44.68
N PRO A 372 -47.00 0.93 43.48
CA PRO A 372 -47.82 1.41 42.38
C PRO A 372 -49.30 1.49 42.76
N ALA A 373 -49.97 2.58 42.40
CA ALA A 373 -51.43 2.64 42.39
C ALA A 373 -51.98 1.85 41.18
N LEU A 374 -53.23 1.40 41.27
CA LEU A 374 -53.90 0.79 40.12
C LEU A 374 -54.15 1.83 39.01
N PRO A 375 -53.85 1.53 37.73
CA PRO A 375 -54.17 2.41 36.62
C PRO A 375 -55.67 2.73 36.55
N GLU A 376 -56.02 3.91 36.04
CA GLU A 376 -57.41 4.24 35.65
C GLU A 376 -57.65 3.75 34.22
N ARG A 377 -57.91 2.44 34.08
CA ARG A 377 -58.21 1.80 32.79
C ARG A 377 -59.34 0.79 32.97
N ASP A 378 -60.20 0.66 31.97
CA ASP A 378 -61.32 -0.28 31.94
C ASP A 378 -60.89 -1.74 31.65
N LEU A 379 -59.60 -1.91 31.32
CA LEU A 379 -58.96 -3.19 31.08
C LEU A 379 -57.60 -3.24 31.80
N LEU A 380 -57.41 -4.24 32.65
CA LEU A 380 -56.12 -4.54 33.28
C LEU A 380 -55.69 -5.97 32.93
N MET A 381 -54.39 -6.18 32.75
CA MET A 381 -53.82 -7.48 32.40
C MET A 381 -52.72 -7.84 33.39
N PHE A 382 -52.77 -9.07 33.90
CA PHE A 382 -51.76 -9.62 34.79
C PHE A 382 -51.11 -10.83 34.13
N GLU A 383 -49.80 -10.79 33.90
CA GLU A 383 -49.04 -11.91 33.37
C GLU A 383 -48.85 -12.97 34.45
N ILE A 384 -49.28 -14.20 34.19
CA ILE A 384 -49.09 -15.32 35.10
C ILE A 384 -47.64 -15.81 34.96
N ASP A 385 -46.95 -15.96 36.08
CA ASP A 385 -45.58 -16.47 36.12
C ASP A 385 -45.50 -17.95 35.73
N ALA A 386 -44.27 -18.44 35.47
CA ALA A 386 -44.05 -19.82 35.02
C ALA A 386 -44.45 -20.87 36.07
N ASP A 387 -44.51 -20.48 37.34
CA ASP A 387 -44.88 -21.35 38.46
C ASP A 387 -46.40 -21.34 38.73
N ASP A 388 -47.18 -20.62 37.91
CA ASP A 388 -48.64 -20.43 38.01
C ASP A 388 -49.12 -19.91 39.38
N ARG A 389 -48.22 -19.28 40.14
CA ARG A 389 -48.49 -18.86 41.52
C ARG A 389 -48.86 -17.39 41.59
N TYR A 390 -48.19 -16.54 40.83
CA TYR A 390 -48.39 -15.10 40.87
C TYR A 390 -48.75 -14.55 39.50
N ALA A 391 -49.73 -13.64 39.45
CA ALA A 391 -50.04 -12.85 38.26
C ALA A 391 -49.60 -11.39 38.47
N GLN A 392 -48.66 -10.93 37.64
CA GLN A 392 -48.07 -9.60 37.75
C GLN A 392 -48.76 -8.59 36.85
N LEU A 393 -49.12 -7.42 37.37
CA LEU A 393 -49.72 -6.34 36.55
C LEU A 393 -48.74 -5.90 35.44
N ILE A 394 -49.19 -5.94 34.19
CA ILE A 394 -48.42 -5.51 33.03
C ILE A 394 -49.17 -4.46 32.20
N ASP A 395 -48.41 -3.68 31.45
CA ASP A 395 -48.98 -2.80 30.43
C ASP A 395 -49.42 -3.66 29.21
N PRO A 396 -50.66 -3.49 28.70
CA PRO A 396 -51.12 -4.08 27.43
C PRO A 396 -50.13 -3.93 26.27
N MET A 397 -49.33 -2.85 26.22
CA MET A 397 -48.30 -2.65 25.19
C MET A 397 -47.06 -3.57 25.33
N ARG A 398 -46.96 -4.32 26.44
CA ARG A 398 -45.84 -5.21 26.77
C ARG A 398 -46.22 -6.69 26.76
N VAL A 399 -47.45 -7.01 26.36
CA VAL A 399 -47.94 -8.38 26.25
C VAL A 399 -47.07 -9.19 25.28
N LYS A 400 -46.84 -10.45 25.63
CA LYS A 400 -46.14 -11.48 24.86
C LYS A 400 -46.99 -12.76 24.83
N ASP A 401 -46.57 -13.78 24.10
CA ASP A 401 -47.22 -15.09 24.18
C ASP A 401 -47.10 -15.64 25.61
N GLY A 402 -48.20 -16.10 26.19
CA GLY A 402 -48.25 -16.53 27.58
C GLY A 402 -49.65 -16.57 28.19
N ARG A 403 -49.71 -16.83 29.49
CA ARG A 403 -50.95 -16.88 30.27
C ARG A 403 -51.19 -15.56 30.99
N TYR A 404 -52.42 -15.09 30.98
CA TYR A 404 -52.79 -13.79 31.55
C TYR A 404 -54.11 -13.87 32.31
N VAL A 405 -54.20 -13.18 33.43
CA VAL A 405 -55.48 -12.75 34.00
C VAL A 405 -55.88 -11.44 33.33
N ILE A 406 -57.05 -11.41 32.72
CA ILE A 406 -57.61 -10.21 32.10
C ILE A 406 -58.81 -9.77 32.93
N CYS A 407 -58.77 -8.52 33.40
CA CYS A 407 -59.80 -7.91 34.23
C CYS A 407 -60.47 -6.76 33.49
N SER A 408 -61.79 -6.70 33.54
CA SER A 408 -62.59 -5.70 32.85
C SER A 408 -63.95 -5.50 33.51
N ALA A 409 -64.66 -4.45 33.12
CA ALA A 409 -66.02 -4.20 33.61
C ALA A 409 -67.02 -5.28 33.15
N VAL A 410 -66.86 -5.78 31.92
CA VAL A 410 -67.65 -6.85 31.31
C VAL A 410 -66.74 -7.93 30.74
N GLN A 411 -67.26 -9.12 30.45
CA GLN A 411 -66.46 -10.21 29.87
C GLN A 411 -65.91 -9.81 28.48
N PRO A 412 -64.58 -9.80 28.29
CA PRO A 412 -63.98 -9.41 27.02
C PRO A 412 -64.11 -10.55 25.99
N ARG A 413 -64.32 -10.19 24.73
CA ARG A 413 -64.24 -11.13 23.60
C ARG A 413 -62.84 -11.08 23.01
N LEU A 414 -62.14 -12.20 23.02
CA LEU A 414 -60.80 -12.29 22.48
C LEU A 414 -60.77 -13.12 21.21
N THR A 415 -60.05 -12.67 20.19
CA THR A 415 -59.95 -13.37 18.90
C THR A 415 -58.52 -13.31 18.36
N GLN A 416 -58.08 -14.36 17.68
CA GLN A 416 -56.85 -14.37 16.89
C GLN A 416 -57.11 -13.73 15.52
N PRO A 417 -56.44 -12.61 15.16
CA PRO A 417 -56.67 -11.91 13.89
C PRO A 417 -56.31 -12.73 12.65
N GLN A 418 -55.46 -13.76 12.78
CA GLN A 418 -54.97 -14.55 11.66
C GLN A 418 -56.02 -15.50 11.08
N ASN A 419 -56.91 -16.01 11.93
CA ASN A 419 -57.89 -17.05 11.61
C ASN A 419 -59.29 -16.74 12.16
N GLU A 420 -59.47 -15.56 12.77
CA GLU A 420 -60.68 -15.10 13.47
C GLU A 420 -61.20 -16.05 14.56
N SER A 421 -60.36 -16.98 15.02
CA SER A 421 -60.74 -17.93 16.07
C SER A 421 -60.86 -17.23 17.41
N GLU A 422 -61.91 -17.57 18.16
CA GLU A 422 -62.12 -17.05 19.49
C GLU A 422 -61.13 -17.67 20.50
N ILE A 423 -60.51 -16.83 21.32
CA ILE A 423 -59.64 -17.23 22.42
C ILE A 423 -60.53 -17.39 23.66
N VAL A 424 -60.75 -18.64 24.06
CA VAL A 424 -61.64 -19.00 25.15
C VAL A 424 -60.97 -18.74 26.51
N CYS A 425 -61.76 -18.27 27.49
CA CYS A 425 -61.35 -18.15 28.87
C CYS A 425 -61.13 -19.54 29.48
N GLU A 426 -59.92 -19.82 29.97
CA GLU A 426 -59.57 -21.10 30.62
C GLU A 426 -60.30 -21.28 31.94
N ALA A 427 -60.32 -20.23 32.76
CA ALA A 427 -60.96 -20.23 34.07
C ALA A 427 -61.41 -18.82 34.44
N GLN A 428 -62.64 -18.69 34.92
CA GLN A 428 -63.13 -17.44 35.52
C GLN A 428 -62.76 -17.42 37.01
N ILE A 429 -62.21 -16.31 37.48
CA ILE A 429 -61.83 -16.11 38.88
C ILE A 429 -62.54 -14.87 39.45
N ALA A 430 -62.69 -14.82 40.77
CA ALA A 430 -63.26 -13.64 41.42
C ALA A 430 -62.26 -12.48 41.37
N PRO A 431 -62.64 -11.26 40.93
CA PRO A 431 -61.77 -10.09 41.01
C PRO A 431 -61.34 -9.82 42.46
N LEU A 432 -60.10 -9.35 42.65
CA LEU A 432 -59.65 -8.85 43.96
C LEU A 432 -60.53 -7.68 44.42
N ALA A 433 -60.73 -7.53 45.73
CA ALA A 433 -61.59 -6.48 46.28
C ALA A 433 -61.25 -5.06 45.74
N PRO A 434 -59.96 -4.65 45.63
CA PRO A 434 -59.63 -3.33 45.09
C PRO A 434 -59.92 -3.17 43.59
N LEU A 435 -59.99 -4.27 42.83
CA LEU A 435 -60.38 -4.25 41.42
C LEU A 435 -61.91 -4.12 41.28
N ALA A 436 -62.65 -4.86 42.12
CA ALA A 436 -64.10 -4.80 42.17
C ALA A 436 -64.60 -3.41 42.60
N GLU A 437 -63.95 -2.76 43.57
CA GLU A 437 -64.24 -1.38 43.99
C GLU A 437 -64.05 -0.35 42.87
N LYS A 438 -63.17 -0.64 41.89
CA LYS A 438 -62.97 0.16 40.68
C LYS A 438 -63.93 -0.15 39.53
N GLY A 439 -64.89 -1.05 39.73
CA GLY A 439 -65.86 -1.45 38.70
C GLY A 439 -65.38 -2.56 37.75
N LEU A 440 -64.22 -3.16 37.99
CA LEU A 440 -63.73 -4.32 37.22
C LEU A 440 -64.36 -5.59 37.80
N THR A 441 -65.58 -5.90 37.35
CA THR A 441 -66.39 -7.00 37.91
C THR A 441 -66.08 -8.37 37.31
N PHE A 442 -65.31 -8.42 36.22
CA PHE A 442 -64.90 -9.67 35.57
C PHE A 442 -63.38 -9.87 35.69
N ALA A 443 -62.96 -11.11 35.92
CA ALA A 443 -61.58 -11.56 35.82
C ALA A 443 -61.52 -13.00 35.26
N GLY A 444 -60.73 -13.20 34.22
CA GLY A 444 -60.58 -14.52 33.58
C GLY A 444 -59.14 -14.82 33.20
N ILE A 445 -58.76 -16.09 33.24
CA ILE A 445 -57.44 -16.58 32.80
C ILE A 445 -57.52 -16.95 31.32
N TYR A 446 -56.60 -16.44 30.51
CA TYR A 446 -56.52 -16.67 29.07
C TYR A 446 -55.10 -17.06 28.67
N GLN A 447 -54.99 -18.04 27.77
CA GLN A 447 -53.75 -18.31 27.03
C GLN A 447 -53.74 -17.45 25.76
N LEU A 448 -52.83 -16.47 25.71
CA LEU A 448 -52.67 -15.59 24.56
C LEU A 448 -51.53 -16.07 23.67
N THR A 449 -51.83 -16.16 22.37
CA THR A 449 -50.84 -16.25 21.30
C THR A 449 -51.02 -15.01 20.43
N LEU A 450 -49.97 -14.21 20.27
CA LEU A 450 -50.01 -12.98 19.51
C LEU A 450 -50.01 -13.27 17.99
N PRO A 451 -50.47 -12.33 17.15
CA PRO A 451 -51.29 -11.19 17.54
C PRO A 451 -52.65 -11.64 18.09
N ALA A 452 -53.23 -10.85 18.99
CA ALA A 452 -54.54 -11.09 19.58
C ALA A 452 -55.36 -9.79 19.56
N MET A 453 -56.68 -9.88 19.43
CA MET A 453 -57.60 -8.75 19.49
C MET A 453 -58.54 -8.94 20.68
N ILE A 454 -58.67 -7.92 21.52
CA ILE A 454 -59.57 -7.88 22.67
C ILE A 454 -60.68 -6.87 22.37
N ARG A 455 -61.94 -7.29 22.46
CA ARG A 455 -63.12 -6.44 22.33
C ARG A 455 -63.85 -6.34 23.65
N ILE A 456 -64.12 -5.11 24.08
CA ILE A 456 -64.88 -4.76 25.27
C ILE A 456 -65.92 -3.74 24.82
N ASP A 457 -67.19 -4.16 24.77
CA ASP A 457 -68.25 -3.37 24.15
C ASP A 457 -67.88 -2.90 22.72
N ASP A 458 -67.80 -1.58 22.49
CA ASP A 458 -67.41 -0.97 21.21
C ASP A 458 -65.89 -0.77 21.05
N ASP A 459 -65.12 -0.91 22.14
CA ASP A 459 -63.68 -0.69 22.13
C ASP A 459 -62.91 -1.94 21.71
N THR A 460 -61.91 -1.74 20.85
CA THR A 460 -61.05 -2.82 20.34
C THR A 460 -59.59 -2.53 20.64
N VAL A 461 -58.93 -3.43 21.37
CA VAL A 461 -57.50 -3.38 21.70
C VAL A 461 -56.76 -4.45 20.90
N TYR A 462 -55.73 -4.04 20.14
CA TYR A 462 -54.89 -4.94 19.36
C TYR A 462 -53.56 -5.23 20.06
N LEU A 463 -53.29 -6.50 20.33
CA LEU A 463 -52.04 -7.00 20.86
C LEU A 463 -51.18 -7.55 19.70
N ARG A 464 -49.97 -7.02 19.49
CA ARG A 464 -49.11 -7.34 18.31
C ARG A 464 -47.75 -7.90 18.73
N TYR A 465 -47.11 -8.70 17.86
CA TYR A 465 -45.73 -9.17 18.06
C TYR A 465 -44.74 -8.00 18.11
N ARG A 466 -43.85 -7.99 19.10
CA ARG A 466 -42.79 -6.98 19.27
C ARG A 466 -41.66 -7.05 18.22
N ARG A 467 -41.73 -7.98 17.25
CA ARG A 467 -40.63 -8.44 16.39
C ARG A 467 -40.98 -8.62 14.90
N SER A 468 -41.79 -7.74 14.30
CA SER A 468 -41.72 -7.60 12.83
C SER A 468 -40.40 -6.89 12.50
N SER A 469 -39.44 -7.61 11.91
CA SER A 469 -38.21 -7.01 11.41
C SER A 469 -38.55 -6.10 10.24
N LEU A 470 -38.70 -4.81 10.51
CA LEU A 470 -38.84 -3.80 9.48
C LEU A 470 -37.46 -3.62 8.83
N ARG A 471 -37.40 -3.66 7.50
CA ARG A 471 -36.16 -3.43 6.75
C ARG A 471 -36.32 -2.13 5.96
N GLY A 472 -35.48 -1.15 6.25
CA GLY A 472 -35.35 0.06 5.45
C GLY A 472 -34.31 -0.11 4.34
N ARG A 473 -34.63 0.35 3.12
CA ARG A 473 -33.68 0.49 2.02
C ARG A 473 -33.85 1.84 1.33
N LEU A 474 -32.77 2.37 0.75
CA LEU A 474 -32.82 3.60 -0.05
C LEU A 474 -33.15 3.26 -1.51
N GLU A 475 -34.04 4.04 -2.12
CA GLU A 475 -34.41 3.94 -3.53
C GLU A 475 -34.28 5.30 -4.22
N GLY A 476 -33.51 5.37 -5.30
CA GLY A 476 -33.27 6.60 -6.06
C GLY A 476 -32.38 6.32 -7.26
N HIS A 477 -32.06 7.36 -8.03
CA HIS A 477 -31.15 7.25 -9.17
C HIS A 477 -29.71 7.25 -8.67
N SER A 478 -29.15 6.06 -8.48
CA SER A 478 -27.76 5.88 -8.08
C SER A 478 -26.79 5.94 -9.25
N VAL A 479 -25.54 6.29 -8.96
CA VAL A 479 -24.43 6.14 -9.91
C VAL A 479 -24.24 4.65 -10.20
N VAL A 480 -24.33 4.28 -11.47
CA VAL A 480 -24.26 2.88 -11.91
C VAL A 480 -22.86 2.31 -11.71
N GLY A 481 -22.79 1.06 -11.24
CA GLY A 481 -21.55 0.28 -11.16
C GLY A 481 -20.67 0.55 -9.95
N ILE A 482 -21.08 1.43 -9.02
CA ILE A 482 -20.38 1.60 -7.75
C ILE A 482 -20.29 0.26 -7.01
N ALA A 483 -19.12 -0.03 -6.45
CA ALA A 483 -18.83 -1.27 -5.76
C ALA A 483 -19.82 -1.50 -4.61
N ALA A 484 -20.31 -2.74 -4.45
CA ALA A 484 -21.36 -3.06 -3.46
C ALA A 484 -20.95 -2.81 -2.00
N TRP A 485 -19.64 -2.79 -1.72
CA TRP A 485 -19.09 -2.48 -0.39
C TRP A 485 -18.84 -0.98 -0.17
N ALA A 486 -18.89 -0.15 -1.22
CA ALA A 486 -18.69 1.28 -1.13
C ALA A 486 -19.99 2.00 -0.73
N THR A 487 -19.86 3.24 -0.26
CA THR A 487 -21.04 4.06 0.10
C THR A 487 -21.87 4.34 -1.16
N PRO A 488 -23.18 4.03 -1.18
CA PRO A 488 -24.01 4.27 -2.35
C PRO A 488 -24.11 5.77 -2.63
N VAL A 489 -23.96 6.15 -3.89
CA VAL A 489 -23.99 7.55 -4.34
C VAL A 489 -25.20 7.78 -5.22
N PHE A 490 -25.99 8.79 -4.88
CA PHE A 490 -27.21 9.17 -5.59
C PHE A 490 -27.06 10.50 -6.32
N THR A 491 -27.71 10.61 -7.46
CA THR A 491 -27.79 11.85 -8.27
C THR A 491 -28.99 12.71 -7.88
N ASP A 492 -29.98 12.12 -7.23
CA ASP A 492 -31.16 12.75 -6.65
C ASP A 492 -31.43 12.24 -5.24
N MET A 493 -32.24 12.96 -4.47
CA MET A 493 -32.53 12.56 -3.09
C MET A 493 -33.24 11.20 -3.08
N PRO A 494 -32.67 10.16 -2.45
CA PRO A 494 -33.31 8.86 -2.38
C PRO A 494 -34.53 8.90 -1.46
N ARG A 495 -35.49 8.01 -1.73
CA ARG A 495 -36.62 7.70 -0.87
C ARG A 495 -36.25 6.56 0.07
N LEU A 496 -36.71 6.62 1.31
CA LEU A 496 -36.54 5.51 2.25
C LEU A 496 -37.77 4.60 2.14
N ARG A 497 -37.59 3.40 1.60
CA ARG A 497 -38.63 2.36 1.58
C ARG A 497 -38.48 1.46 2.80
N ILE A 498 -39.54 1.36 3.58
CA ILE A 498 -39.64 0.52 4.76
C ILE A 498 -40.58 -0.65 4.43
N THR A 499 -40.02 -1.84 4.28
CA THR A 499 -40.81 -3.04 4.03
C THR A 499 -41.29 -3.62 5.35
N SER A 500 -42.60 -3.63 5.54
CA SER A 500 -43.22 -4.31 6.67
C SER A 500 -43.50 -5.77 6.29
N GLY A 501 -42.77 -6.70 6.90
CA GLY A 501 -43.10 -8.14 6.81
C GLY A 501 -44.44 -8.52 7.47
N SER A 502 -45.21 -7.54 7.95
CA SER A 502 -46.53 -7.73 8.55
C SER A 502 -47.52 -6.70 8.00
N ARG A 503 -48.72 -7.12 7.58
CA ARG A 503 -49.84 -6.25 7.12
C ARG A 503 -50.40 -5.29 8.20
N PHE A 504 -49.66 -5.07 9.29
CA PHE A 504 -50.14 -4.42 10.51
C PHE A 504 -49.25 -3.26 10.98
N PHE A 505 -48.40 -2.72 10.09
CA PHE A 505 -47.63 -1.50 10.35
C PHE A 505 -48.26 -0.38 9.52
N HIS A 506 -49.05 0.48 10.15
CA HIS A 506 -49.81 1.53 9.46
C HIS A 506 -49.03 2.85 9.42
N ARG A 507 -49.36 3.70 8.45
CA ARG A 507 -48.80 5.06 8.31
C ARG A 507 -48.86 5.89 9.62
N ASP A 508 -49.87 5.67 10.46
CA ASP A 508 -50.02 6.37 11.74
C ASP A 508 -48.98 5.93 12.78
N ASP A 509 -48.45 4.70 12.68
CA ASP A 509 -47.42 4.17 13.57
C ASP A 509 -46.05 4.87 13.34
N LEU A 510 -45.87 5.52 12.17
CA LEU A 510 -44.65 6.27 11.86
C LEU A 510 -44.57 7.62 12.55
N ALA A 511 -45.71 8.23 12.94
CA ALA A 511 -45.74 9.60 13.51
C ALA A 511 -44.90 9.75 14.79
N ALA A 512 -44.59 8.65 15.48
CA ALA A 512 -43.72 8.60 16.65
C ALA A 512 -42.22 8.40 16.29
N VAL A 513 -41.90 8.02 15.06
CA VAL A 513 -40.55 7.75 14.58
C VAL A 513 -39.88 9.05 14.18
N ARG A 514 -38.75 9.35 14.84
CA ARG A 514 -37.88 10.47 14.48
C ARG A 514 -36.62 9.96 13.83
N VAL A 515 -36.22 10.59 12.73
CA VAL A 515 -35.00 10.30 12.00
C VAL A 515 -34.12 11.54 12.04
N ARG A 516 -32.85 11.37 12.38
CA ARG A 516 -31.82 12.39 12.29
C ARG A 516 -31.01 12.15 11.02
N LEU A 517 -30.97 13.15 10.16
CA LEU A 517 -30.06 13.21 9.02
C LEU A 517 -28.90 14.11 9.36
N THR A 518 -27.68 13.61 9.19
CA THR A 518 -26.46 14.41 9.34
C THR A 518 -25.78 14.44 7.98
N ALA A 519 -25.60 15.63 7.41
CA ALA A 519 -24.78 15.82 6.22
C ALA A 519 -23.43 16.44 6.62
N ASP A 520 -22.35 16.13 5.93
CA ASP A 520 -21.05 16.79 6.13
C ASP A 520 -20.84 17.96 5.15
N PRO A 521 -20.29 19.12 5.57
CA PRO A 521 -20.26 19.68 6.93
C PRO A 521 -21.58 20.42 7.22
N GLY A 522 -22.50 19.77 7.89
CA GLY A 522 -23.85 20.30 8.11
C GLY A 522 -24.34 20.06 9.53
N THR A 523 -25.27 20.91 9.97
CA THR A 523 -26.02 20.67 11.21
C THR A 523 -26.98 19.50 11.02
N PRO A 524 -27.11 18.61 12.02
CA PRO A 524 -28.07 17.51 11.96
C PRO A 524 -29.51 18.04 11.86
N HIS A 525 -30.28 17.48 10.94
CA HIS A 525 -31.70 17.76 10.73
C HIS A 525 -32.54 16.63 11.30
N GLU A 526 -33.45 16.94 12.22
CA GLU A 526 -34.41 15.97 12.73
C GLU A 526 -35.72 16.05 11.94
N ILE A 527 -36.18 14.89 11.48
CA ILE A 527 -37.40 14.71 10.70
C ILE A 527 -38.30 13.75 11.45
N VAL A 528 -39.56 14.12 11.58
CA VAL A 528 -40.60 13.20 12.02
C VAL A 528 -41.10 12.44 10.79
N LEU A 529 -41.15 11.11 10.85
CA LEU A 529 -41.77 10.31 9.79
C LEU A 529 -43.29 10.42 9.97
N GLY A 530 -43.90 11.41 9.34
CA GLY A 530 -45.33 11.67 9.47
C GLY A 530 -46.12 11.13 8.29
N PRO A 531 -47.46 11.21 8.36
CA PRO A 531 -48.28 11.06 7.17
C PRO A 531 -47.86 12.07 6.08
N ASP A 532 -47.46 13.29 6.44
CA ASP A 532 -47.15 14.35 5.47
C ASP A 532 -45.96 14.10 4.53
N ASN A 533 -45.08 13.16 4.88
CA ASN A 533 -43.91 12.75 4.08
C ASN A 533 -43.82 11.23 3.84
N THR A 534 -44.89 10.48 4.14
CA THR A 534 -44.94 9.03 3.90
C THR A 534 -46.14 8.66 3.03
N THR A 535 -45.91 7.82 2.03
CA THR A 535 -46.95 7.21 1.17
C THR A 535 -46.92 5.69 1.31
N GLU A 536 -48.10 5.06 1.25
CA GLU A 536 -48.23 3.60 1.17
C GLU A 536 -48.07 3.14 -0.29
N ASP A 537 -47.19 2.16 -0.52
CA ASP A 537 -46.95 1.49 -1.81
C ASP A 537 -47.08 -0.03 -1.61
N GLY A 538 -48.31 -0.53 -1.67
CA GLY A 538 -48.61 -1.93 -1.34
C GLY A 538 -48.47 -2.21 0.16
N ASP A 539 -47.66 -3.21 0.51
CA ASP A 539 -47.31 -3.53 1.91
C ASP A 539 -46.10 -2.71 2.42
N ASP A 540 -45.52 -1.83 1.57
CA ASP A 540 -44.38 -0.98 1.90
C ASP A 540 -44.80 0.46 2.26
N LEU A 541 -44.01 1.09 3.14
CA LEU A 541 -44.11 2.53 3.41
C LEU A 541 -42.92 3.24 2.75
N VAL A 542 -43.21 4.25 1.93
CA VAL A 542 -42.20 5.04 1.21
C VAL A 542 -42.16 6.44 1.81
N VAL A 543 -41.03 6.78 2.41
CA VAL A 543 -40.76 8.10 3.00
C VAL A 543 -39.99 8.96 2.01
N ASP A 544 -40.52 10.15 1.74
CA ASP A 544 -39.88 11.17 0.92
C ASP A 544 -38.93 12.04 1.77
N LEU A 545 -37.62 11.93 1.48
CA LEU A 545 -36.56 12.68 2.16
C LEU A 545 -36.26 14.04 1.50
N SER A 546 -36.90 14.36 0.37
CA SER A 546 -36.56 15.55 -0.43
C SER A 546 -36.88 16.88 0.23
N ARG A 547 -38.03 16.99 0.91
CA ARG A 547 -38.47 18.22 1.59
C ARG A 547 -37.50 18.71 2.67
N PRO A 548 -37.09 17.88 3.65
CA PRO A 548 -36.21 18.34 4.72
C PRO A 548 -34.75 18.57 4.30
N MET A 549 -34.34 18.07 3.13
CA MET A 549 -32.95 18.07 2.66
C MET A 549 -32.77 18.87 1.36
N GLN A 550 -33.65 19.85 1.10
CA GLN A 550 -33.50 20.73 -0.06
C GLN A 550 -32.16 21.47 -0.02
N GLY A 551 -31.37 21.32 -1.09
CA GLY A 551 -30.07 21.98 -1.25
C GLY A 551 -28.91 21.32 -0.49
N VAL A 552 -29.13 20.18 0.16
CA VAL A 552 -28.06 19.42 0.83
C VAL A 552 -27.40 18.46 -0.16
N PHE A 553 -26.08 18.41 -0.18
CA PHE A 553 -25.25 17.47 -0.94
C PHE A 553 -24.08 17.01 -0.08
N GLY A 554 -23.41 15.91 -0.45
CA GLY A 554 -22.30 15.34 0.29
C GLY A 554 -22.61 14.00 0.94
N ASN A 555 -21.79 13.60 1.92
CA ASN A 555 -22.00 12.37 2.69
C ASN A 555 -23.11 12.59 3.71
N ILE A 556 -24.11 11.71 3.72
CA ILE A 556 -25.32 11.80 4.54
C ILE A 556 -25.45 10.51 5.35
N GLU A 557 -25.62 10.67 6.66
CA GLU A 557 -25.95 9.59 7.60
C GLU A 557 -27.37 9.75 8.13
N LEU A 558 -28.16 8.68 8.00
CA LEU A 558 -29.54 8.60 8.46
C LEU A 558 -29.61 7.70 9.69
N ASN A 559 -29.90 8.31 10.84
CA ASN A 559 -30.00 7.69 12.15
C ASN A 559 -31.46 7.71 12.65
N VAL A 560 -31.97 6.62 13.22
CA VAL A 560 -33.28 6.63 13.90
C VAL A 560 -33.10 7.00 15.37
N LEU A 561 -33.79 8.05 15.81
CA LEU A 561 -33.78 8.49 17.21
C LEU A 561 -34.67 7.58 18.07
N ARG A 562 -34.40 7.55 19.39
CA ARG A 562 -34.87 6.59 20.41
C ARG A 562 -36.29 5.99 20.23
N ASP A 563 -36.44 4.78 20.78
CA ASP A 563 -37.63 3.90 20.83
C ASP A 563 -38.01 3.14 19.56
N VAL A 564 -37.33 3.40 18.43
CA VAL A 564 -37.59 2.70 17.16
C VAL A 564 -36.32 2.29 16.40
N SER A 565 -35.19 2.21 17.09
CA SER A 565 -33.88 1.75 16.58
C SER A 565 -33.88 0.34 15.95
N ARG A 566 -35.01 -0.36 15.97
CA ARG A 566 -35.22 -1.64 15.29
C ARG A 566 -35.61 -1.48 13.81
N LEU A 567 -36.03 -0.28 13.37
CA LEU A 567 -36.33 0.04 11.96
C LEU A 567 -35.07 0.05 11.10
N LEU A 568 -34.01 0.65 11.65
CA LEU A 568 -32.68 0.75 11.07
C LEU A 568 -31.68 0.47 12.20
N PRO A 569 -31.31 -0.80 12.42
CA PRO A 569 -30.39 -1.18 13.49
C PRO A 569 -29.00 -0.57 13.30
N ASP A 570 -28.61 -0.33 12.04
CA ASP A 570 -27.42 0.39 11.65
C ASP A 570 -27.82 1.68 10.90
N PRO A 571 -27.09 2.79 11.06
CA PRO A 571 -27.32 3.99 10.29
C PRO A 571 -27.19 3.72 8.79
N LEU A 572 -28.12 4.24 7.99
CA LEU A 572 -27.99 4.22 6.54
C LEU A 572 -27.06 5.35 6.12
N ARG A 573 -25.96 5.00 5.45
CA ARG A 573 -24.99 5.96 4.91
C ARG A 573 -25.08 5.98 3.39
N PHE A 574 -25.15 7.18 2.83
CA PHE A 574 -25.14 7.39 1.39
C PHE A 574 -24.52 8.75 1.07
N ALA A 575 -24.13 8.97 -0.18
CA ALA A 575 -23.71 10.27 -0.66
C ALA A 575 -24.71 10.82 -1.69
N LEU A 576 -24.87 12.13 -1.72
CA LEU A 576 -25.72 12.83 -2.68
C LEU A 576 -24.89 13.83 -3.46
N LEU A 577 -24.94 13.75 -4.79
CA LEU A 577 -24.24 14.69 -5.66
C LEU A 577 -25.04 15.99 -5.84
N PRO A 578 -24.36 17.14 -6.05
CA PRO A 578 -25.04 18.36 -6.45
C PRO A 578 -25.83 18.20 -7.74
N THR A 579 -26.94 18.94 -7.84
CA THR A 579 -27.79 18.93 -9.03
C THR A 579 -26.99 19.33 -10.28
N GLY A 580 -27.07 18.51 -11.33
CA GLY A 580 -26.37 18.75 -12.60
C GLY A 580 -25.05 17.98 -12.76
N VAL A 581 -24.54 17.35 -11.69
CA VAL A 581 -23.39 16.44 -11.79
C VAL A 581 -23.85 15.10 -12.35
N VAL A 582 -23.29 14.70 -13.49
CA VAL A 582 -23.58 13.40 -14.12
C VAL A 582 -22.31 12.57 -14.15
N VAL A 583 -22.37 11.38 -13.56
CA VAL A 583 -21.26 10.42 -13.51
C VAL A 583 -21.62 9.21 -14.38
N GLU A 584 -20.84 9.00 -15.44
CA GLU A 584 -20.86 7.78 -16.24
C GLU A 584 -19.68 6.92 -15.80
N GLY A 585 -19.98 5.86 -15.05
CA GLY A 585 -18.98 4.89 -14.58
C GLY A 585 -18.39 4.05 -15.72
N PRO A 586 -17.34 3.26 -15.44
CA PRO A 586 -16.82 2.27 -16.38
C PRO A 586 -17.92 1.28 -16.81
N ALA A 587 -17.87 0.84 -18.06
CA ALA A 587 -18.76 -0.18 -18.60
C ALA A 587 -18.78 -1.45 -17.72
N SER A 588 -19.96 -1.90 -17.32
CA SER A 588 -20.10 -3.05 -16.42
C SER A 588 -20.03 -4.41 -17.14
N ASP A 589 -20.01 -4.42 -18.46
CA ASP A 589 -20.15 -5.59 -19.32
C ASP A 589 -18.80 -6.05 -19.90
N GLY A 590 -17.79 -6.26 -19.06
CA GLY A 590 -16.55 -6.84 -19.56
C GLY A 590 -15.40 -6.91 -18.57
N TYR A 591 -14.34 -7.56 -19.03
CA TYR A 591 -13.03 -7.49 -18.40
C TYR A 591 -12.20 -6.40 -19.09
N TYR A 592 -11.51 -5.62 -18.27
CA TYR A 592 -10.57 -4.61 -18.72
C TYR A 592 -9.17 -5.18 -18.93
N THR A 593 -8.41 -4.56 -19.80
CA THR A 593 -6.98 -4.87 -20.04
C THR A 593 -6.21 -3.56 -20.01
N ILE A 594 -4.87 -3.63 -20.03
CA ILE A 594 -4.05 -2.41 -20.09
C ILE A 594 -4.32 -1.60 -21.38
N ASP A 595 -4.66 -2.28 -22.47
CA ASP A 595 -4.94 -1.66 -23.78
C ASP A 595 -6.37 -1.12 -23.87
N THR A 596 -7.31 -1.72 -23.12
CA THR A 596 -8.67 -1.23 -22.95
C THR A 596 -8.95 -1.00 -21.46
N PRO A 597 -8.38 0.07 -20.86
CA PRO A 597 -8.51 0.35 -19.44
C PRO A 597 -9.92 0.81 -19.08
N PRO A 598 -10.35 0.65 -17.81
CA PRO A 598 -11.57 1.24 -17.32
C PRO A 598 -11.47 2.76 -17.41
N ARG A 599 -12.58 3.36 -17.86
CA ARG A 599 -12.72 4.81 -18.01
C ARG A 599 -14.03 5.26 -17.41
N MET A 600 -13.98 6.34 -16.67
CA MET A 600 -15.15 7.05 -16.15
C MET A 600 -15.17 8.45 -16.74
N THR A 601 -16.36 9.00 -16.97
CA THR A 601 -16.55 10.40 -17.34
C THR A 601 -17.53 11.10 -16.40
N ILE A 602 -17.18 12.32 -15.99
CA ILE A 602 -18.01 13.17 -15.14
C ILE A 602 -18.25 14.49 -15.87
N SER A 603 -19.47 15.02 -15.78
CA SER A 603 -19.84 16.36 -16.27
C SER A 603 -20.58 17.14 -15.19
N GLY A 604 -20.60 18.48 -15.31
CA GLY A 604 -21.25 19.36 -14.33
C GLY A 604 -20.42 19.66 -13.07
N ILE A 605 -19.12 19.35 -13.07
CA ILE A 605 -18.17 19.64 -11.98
C ILE A 605 -16.88 20.25 -12.55
N SER A 606 -16.20 21.11 -11.79
CA SER A 606 -14.90 21.65 -12.18
C SER A 606 -13.85 20.53 -12.24
N SER A 607 -12.90 20.66 -13.15
CA SER A 607 -11.79 19.70 -13.28
C SER A 607 -10.78 19.73 -12.12
N GLU A 608 -10.84 20.77 -11.30
CA GLU A 608 -10.05 20.93 -10.06
C GLU A 608 -10.69 20.16 -8.89
N ASP A 609 -12.00 19.92 -8.97
CA ASP A 609 -12.81 19.27 -7.94
C ASP A 609 -12.85 17.74 -8.10
N VAL A 610 -11.99 17.19 -8.95
CA VAL A 610 -11.88 15.74 -9.20
C VAL A 610 -10.45 15.31 -8.93
N GLU A 611 -10.29 14.41 -7.95
CA GLU A 611 -9.01 13.80 -7.59
C GLU A 611 -9.03 12.28 -7.86
N SER A 612 -7.89 11.74 -8.28
CA SER A 612 -7.69 10.29 -8.33
C SER A 612 -6.25 9.99 -7.97
N SER A 613 -6.05 9.09 -7.01
CA SER A 613 -4.72 8.68 -6.56
C SER A 613 -3.98 7.82 -7.58
N TYR A 614 -4.73 7.18 -8.49
CA TYR A 614 -4.24 6.08 -9.34
C TYR A 614 -4.66 6.24 -10.81
N GLY A 615 -5.74 6.98 -11.09
CA GLY A 615 -6.24 7.21 -12.43
C GLY A 615 -5.61 8.44 -13.09
N LYS A 616 -5.33 8.34 -14.39
CA LYS A 616 -4.95 9.49 -15.21
C LYS A 616 -6.18 10.35 -15.48
N ILE A 617 -6.17 11.58 -14.99
CA ILE A 617 -7.23 12.57 -15.21
C ILE A 617 -6.96 13.32 -16.52
N ASN A 618 -7.88 13.22 -17.47
CA ASN A 618 -7.90 14.03 -18.68
C ASN A 618 -9.04 15.06 -18.57
N ARG A 619 -8.68 16.34 -18.66
CA ARG A 619 -9.59 17.48 -18.46
C ARG A 619 -10.01 18.05 -19.81
N SER A 620 -11.31 18.26 -19.98
CA SER A 620 -11.92 19.01 -21.11
C SER A 620 -12.89 20.05 -20.57
N ASP A 621 -13.23 21.05 -21.38
CA ASP A 621 -14.00 22.23 -20.95
C ASP A 621 -15.38 21.90 -20.36
N ASP A 622 -15.99 20.78 -20.76
CA ASP A 622 -17.33 20.36 -20.33
C ASP A 622 -17.35 19.02 -19.57
N ARG A 623 -16.23 18.29 -19.54
CA ARG A 623 -16.13 16.92 -19.03
C ARG A 623 -14.76 16.62 -18.41
N VAL A 624 -14.77 15.83 -17.34
CA VAL A 624 -13.56 15.23 -16.76
C VAL A 624 -13.61 13.73 -17.04
N SER A 625 -12.52 13.16 -17.54
CA SER A 625 -12.42 11.71 -17.72
C SER A 625 -11.24 11.13 -16.96
N VAL A 626 -11.45 10.03 -16.27
CA VAL A 626 -10.41 9.34 -15.49
C VAL A 626 -10.23 7.94 -16.07
N GLU A 627 -8.98 7.57 -16.31
CA GLU A 627 -8.58 6.31 -16.91
C GLU A 627 -7.56 5.62 -16.02
N TRP A 628 -7.81 4.37 -15.60
CA TRP A 628 -6.89 3.61 -14.75
C TRP A 628 -6.16 2.56 -15.57
N ARG A 629 -4.83 2.53 -15.53
CA ARG A 629 -4.03 1.58 -16.32
C ARG A 629 -3.36 0.48 -15.47
N ASN A 630 -3.41 0.59 -14.16
CA ASN A 630 -2.80 -0.37 -13.25
C ASN A 630 -3.88 -1.32 -12.67
N PRO A 631 -3.87 -2.63 -13.04
CA PRO A 631 -4.85 -3.61 -12.54
C PRO A 631 -4.67 -3.96 -11.05
N LEU A 632 -3.60 -3.49 -10.42
CA LEU A 632 -3.32 -3.70 -9.00
C LEU A 632 -3.87 -2.58 -8.11
N GLU A 633 -4.24 -1.44 -8.71
CA GLU A 633 -4.71 -0.27 -7.98
C GLU A 633 -6.24 -0.19 -7.99
N PRO A 634 -6.85 0.32 -6.91
CA PRO A 634 -8.30 0.45 -6.83
C PRO A 634 -8.81 1.52 -7.81
N THR A 635 -9.92 1.22 -8.47
CA THR A 635 -10.60 2.11 -9.43
C THR A 635 -11.43 3.13 -8.67
N THR A 636 -10.73 4.11 -8.06
CA THR A 636 -11.32 5.12 -7.17
C THR A 636 -11.06 6.55 -7.64
N VAL A 637 -12.07 7.40 -7.50
CA VAL A 637 -12.04 8.85 -7.71
C VAL A 637 -12.66 9.53 -6.49
N GLN A 638 -12.12 10.67 -6.07
CA GLN A 638 -12.73 11.56 -5.09
C GLN A 638 -13.31 12.78 -5.79
N LEU A 639 -14.58 13.06 -5.53
CA LEU A 639 -15.21 14.33 -5.88
C LEU A 639 -15.13 15.28 -4.70
N ILE A 640 -14.73 16.51 -4.94
CA ILE A 640 -14.56 17.54 -3.93
C ILE A 640 -15.63 18.61 -4.14
N PHE A 641 -16.38 18.92 -3.09
CA PHE A 641 -17.35 20.01 -3.09
C PHE A 641 -17.12 20.84 -1.84
N ASP A 642 -16.46 22.00 -2.00
CA ASP A 642 -15.98 22.81 -0.88
C ASP A 642 -15.10 21.98 0.09
N ALA A 643 -15.59 21.71 1.30
CA ALA A 643 -14.90 20.89 2.31
C ALA A 643 -15.29 19.40 2.27
N VAL A 644 -16.26 19.02 1.42
CA VAL A 644 -16.80 17.66 1.34
C VAL A 644 -16.02 16.83 0.33
N ARG A 645 -15.72 15.58 0.70
CA ARG A 645 -15.13 14.60 -0.20
C ARG A 645 -16.05 13.40 -0.36
N VAL A 646 -16.46 13.11 -1.59
CA VAL A 646 -17.31 11.97 -1.94
C VAL A 646 -16.47 10.96 -2.73
N PRO A 647 -16.10 9.80 -2.12
CA PRO A 647 -15.37 8.77 -2.83
C PRO A 647 -16.31 7.95 -3.73
N LEU A 648 -15.90 7.75 -4.98
CA LEU A 648 -16.53 6.87 -5.95
C LEU A 648 -15.57 5.71 -6.23
N THR A 649 -16.00 4.48 -5.96
CA THR A 649 -15.21 3.28 -6.22
C THR A 649 -15.99 2.28 -7.05
N TRP A 650 -15.36 1.74 -8.09
CA TRP A 650 -15.92 0.69 -8.94
C TRP A 650 -15.20 -0.64 -8.72
N ASP A 651 -15.95 -1.73 -8.75
CA ASP A 651 -15.40 -3.10 -8.76
C ASP A 651 -15.26 -3.56 -10.21
N VAL A 652 -14.10 -3.25 -10.81
CA VAL A 652 -13.82 -3.58 -12.20
C VAL A 652 -13.06 -4.90 -12.29
N GLN A 653 -13.43 -5.73 -13.27
CA GLN A 653 -12.75 -7.00 -13.49
C GLN A 653 -11.62 -6.82 -14.49
N TRP A 654 -10.41 -7.25 -14.14
CA TRP A 654 -9.23 -7.16 -15.00
C TRP A 654 -8.85 -8.52 -15.57
N ARG A 655 -8.44 -8.55 -16.84
CA ARG A 655 -7.64 -9.62 -17.44
C ARG A 655 -6.20 -9.17 -17.51
N HIS A 656 -5.34 -9.80 -16.72
CA HIS A 656 -3.95 -9.42 -16.65
C HIS A 656 -3.07 -10.59 -16.22
N VAL A 657 -1.86 -10.64 -16.78
CA VAL A 657 -0.87 -11.68 -16.51
C VAL A 657 0.44 -11.01 -16.15
N TRP A 658 1.04 -11.40 -15.03
CA TRP A 658 2.31 -10.84 -14.59
C TRP A 658 3.12 -11.86 -13.76
N ILE A 659 4.36 -11.51 -13.48
CA ILE A 659 5.23 -12.26 -12.57
C ILE A 659 5.62 -11.40 -11.37
N ASP A 660 5.86 -12.05 -10.24
CA ASP A 660 6.17 -11.41 -8.96
C ASP A 660 7.37 -12.11 -8.29
N PRO A 661 8.54 -11.45 -8.10
CA PRO A 661 8.81 -10.06 -8.47
C PRO A 661 8.87 -9.86 -10.00
N GLY A 662 8.44 -8.67 -10.45
CA GLY A 662 8.40 -8.31 -11.86
C GLY A 662 9.80 -8.10 -12.46
N ALA A 663 10.23 -8.98 -13.36
CA ALA A 663 11.54 -8.87 -14.01
C ALA A 663 11.46 -9.18 -15.51
N ALA A 664 11.95 -8.27 -16.36
CA ALA A 664 11.96 -8.46 -17.81
C ALA A 664 12.82 -9.66 -18.27
N ARG A 665 13.79 -10.08 -17.45
CA ARG A 665 14.71 -11.19 -17.73
C ARG A 665 14.85 -12.08 -16.50
N LEU A 666 14.71 -13.39 -16.68
CA LEU A 666 14.88 -14.40 -15.63
C LEU A 666 16.01 -15.37 -15.97
N ILE A 667 16.79 -15.75 -14.95
CA ILE A 667 17.73 -16.87 -15.01
C ILE A 667 17.23 -18.04 -14.17
N ARG A 668 17.93 -19.18 -14.22
CA ARG A 668 17.55 -20.40 -13.50
C ARG A 668 17.37 -20.22 -11.99
N ALA A 669 18.19 -19.39 -11.36
CA ALA A 669 18.10 -19.10 -9.92
C ALA A 669 16.78 -18.40 -9.55
N ASP A 670 16.24 -17.57 -10.44
CA ASP A 670 15.07 -16.74 -10.17
C ASP A 670 13.76 -17.53 -10.20
N LEU A 671 13.76 -18.73 -10.82
CA LEU A 671 12.56 -19.58 -10.94
C LEU A 671 11.96 -19.98 -9.59
N ASN A 672 12.77 -20.07 -8.52
CA ASN A 672 12.29 -20.40 -7.17
C ASN A 672 11.70 -19.21 -6.43
N ALA A 673 12.11 -17.99 -6.77
CA ALA A 673 11.69 -16.76 -6.13
C ALA A 673 10.55 -16.04 -6.90
N THR A 674 10.28 -16.47 -8.13
CA THR A 674 9.30 -15.81 -9.02
C THR A 674 8.00 -16.60 -9.08
N THR A 675 6.88 -15.89 -8.92
CA THR A 675 5.52 -16.43 -8.98
C THR A 675 4.81 -15.90 -10.21
N LEU A 676 4.23 -16.78 -11.02
CA LEU A 676 3.33 -16.41 -12.10
C LEU A 676 1.93 -16.17 -11.55
N ARG A 677 1.38 -14.99 -11.84
CA ARG A 677 0.04 -14.58 -11.43
C ARG A 677 -0.81 -14.23 -12.67
N ILE A 678 -2.03 -14.74 -12.69
CA ILE A 678 -3.00 -14.51 -13.76
C ILE A 678 -4.33 -14.13 -13.12
N ARG A 679 -4.95 -13.05 -13.60
CA ARG A 679 -6.32 -12.64 -13.28
C ARG A 679 -7.17 -12.65 -14.55
N GLY A 680 -8.41 -13.10 -14.42
CA GLY A 680 -9.39 -13.14 -15.51
C GLY A 680 -10.73 -13.67 -15.03
N GLY A 681 -11.48 -14.29 -15.93
CA GLY A 681 -12.76 -14.90 -15.62
C GLY A 681 -12.68 -16.21 -14.87
N ARG A 682 -13.78 -16.58 -14.21
CA ARG A 682 -13.90 -17.85 -13.49
C ARG A 682 -13.67 -19.01 -14.45
N TYR A 683 -12.72 -19.89 -14.13
CA TYR A 683 -12.32 -21.02 -14.98
C TYR A 683 -11.87 -20.64 -16.40
N GLU A 684 -11.49 -19.37 -16.62
CA GLU A 684 -10.94 -18.94 -17.90
C GLU A 684 -9.60 -19.64 -18.15
N ARG A 685 -9.27 -19.90 -19.42
CA ARG A 685 -8.04 -20.60 -19.80
C ARG A 685 -7.06 -19.65 -20.45
N PHE A 686 -5.83 -19.68 -19.94
CA PHE A 686 -4.70 -18.92 -20.47
C PHE A 686 -3.67 -19.89 -21.04
N ALA A 687 -3.19 -19.58 -22.23
CA ALA A 687 -2.11 -20.26 -22.91
C ALA A 687 -0.80 -19.52 -22.67
N ILE A 688 0.15 -20.16 -22.00
CA ILE A 688 1.52 -19.69 -21.89
C ILE A 688 2.32 -20.35 -23.01
N HIS A 689 2.95 -19.55 -23.84
CA HIS A 689 3.75 -20.03 -24.96
C HIS A 689 5.14 -19.42 -24.96
N THR A 690 6.08 -20.21 -25.45
CA THR A 690 7.37 -19.69 -25.89
C THR A 690 7.36 -19.67 -27.41
N GLU A 691 7.93 -18.63 -28.02
CA GLU A 691 7.90 -18.44 -29.48
C GLU A 691 8.38 -19.65 -30.28
N GLN A 692 9.21 -20.51 -29.66
CA GLN A 692 9.98 -21.52 -30.37
C GLN A 692 9.70 -22.97 -29.94
N TRP A 693 9.07 -23.24 -28.77
CA TRP A 693 9.16 -24.58 -28.18
C TRP A 693 7.93 -25.14 -27.44
N GLY A 694 6.80 -24.42 -27.46
CA GLY A 694 5.50 -25.04 -27.13
C GLY A 694 4.55 -24.15 -26.36
N ARG A 695 3.36 -24.73 -26.09
CA ARG A 695 2.24 -24.12 -25.39
C ARG A 695 1.88 -24.95 -24.14
N ARG A 696 1.55 -24.28 -23.05
CA ARG A 696 0.96 -24.85 -21.84
C ARG A 696 -0.30 -24.09 -21.51
N GLU A 697 -1.35 -24.82 -21.18
CA GLU A 697 -2.61 -24.21 -20.75
C GLU A 697 -2.69 -24.20 -19.23
N VAL A 698 -3.23 -23.11 -18.72
CA VAL A 698 -3.49 -22.86 -17.32
C VAL A 698 -4.95 -22.48 -17.21
N GLU A 699 -5.68 -23.16 -16.33
CA GLU A 699 -7.07 -22.84 -16.01
C GLU A 699 -7.10 -22.05 -14.70
N LEU A 700 -7.85 -20.95 -14.67
CA LEU A 700 -8.03 -20.12 -13.49
C LEU A 700 -8.99 -20.79 -12.49
N ASP A 701 -8.91 -20.39 -11.23
CA ASP A 701 -9.79 -20.90 -10.19
C ASP A 701 -11.23 -20.33 -10.26
N ALA A 702 -12.08 -20.72 -9.31
CA ALA A 702 -13.46 -20.24 -9.18
C ALA A 702 -13.57 -18.73 -8.92
N ARG A 703 -12.47 -18.07 -8.54
CA ARG A 703 -12.38 -16.62 -8.32
C ARG A 703 -11.74 -15.91 -9.52
N GLY A 704 -11.35 -16.64 -10.57
CA GLY A 704 -10.68 -16.07 -11.73
C GLY A 704 -9.22 -15.69 -11.45
N ASN A 705 -8.55 -16.40 -10.54
CA ASN A 705 -7.13 -16.22 -10.23
C ASN A 705 -6.33 -17.49 -10.51
N PHE A 706 -5.06 -17.34 -10.87
CA PHE A 706 -4.06 -18.40 -10.85
C PHE A 706 -2.77 -17.85 -10.26
N GLU A 707 -2.19 -18.60 -9.32
CA GLU A 707 -0.94 -18.24 -8.67
C GLU A 707 -0.06 -19.47 -8.49
N LYS A 708 1.16 -19.44 -9.05
CA LYS A 708 2.11 -20.55 -8.88
C LYS A 708 3.55 -20.10 -9.02
N VAL A 709 4.40 -20.52 -8.08
CA VAL A 709 5.87 -20.36 -8.19
C VAL A 709 6.34 -21.03 -9.47
N LEU A 710 7.15 -20.32 -10.27
CA LEU A 710 7.60 -20.78 -11.58
C LEU A 710 8.30 -22.14 -11.49
N SER A 711 9.10 -22.37 -10.46
CA SER A 711 9.77 -23.65 -10.23
C SER A 711 8.85 -24.84 -9.96
N ARG A 712 7.62 -24.57 -9.51
CA ARG A 712 6.56 -25.56 -9.27
C ARG A 712 5.50 -25.57 -10.37
N SER A 713 5.66 -24.73 -11.37
CA SER A 713 4.75 -24.62 -12.51
C SER A 713 5.16 -25.58 -13.62
N THR A 714 4.20 -25.94 -14.47
CA THR A 714 4.44 -26.72 -15.70
C THR A 714 5.25 -25.92 -16.75
N LEU A 715 5.46 -24.62 -16.52
CA LEU A 715 6.30 -23.76 -17.35
C LEU A 715 7.79 -24.05 -17.13
N ARG A 716 8.20 -24.50 -15.93
CA ARG A 716 9.60 -24.84 -15.64
C ARG A 716 10.17 -25.83 -16.64
N ASP A 717 9.45 -26.93 -16.87
CA ASP A 717 9.92 -27.99 -17.76
C ASP A 717 10.05 -27.46 -19.19
N LEU A 718 9.09 -26.65 -19.62
CA LEU A 718 9.12 -26.00 -20.94
C LEU A 718 10.30 -25.03 -21.09
N LEU A 719 10.71 -24.32 -20.03
CA LEU A 719 11.88 -23.44 -20.03
C LEU A 719 13.20 -24.23 -19.99
N LEU A 720 13.26 -25.31 -19.22
CA LEU A 720 14.45 -26.14 -19.06
C LEU A 720 14.70 -27.08 -20.23
N ASP A 721 13.67 -27.47 -20.99
CA ASP A 721 13.81 -28.36 -22.13
C ASP A 721 14.09 -27.60 -23.43
N CYS A 722 13.78 -26.29 -23.49
CA CYS A 722 14.01 -25.48 -24.68
C CYS A 722 15.51 -25.39 -25.04
N PRO A 723 15.95 -25.75 -26.25
CA PRO A 723 17.36 -25.86 -26.63
C PRO A 723 18.03 -24.49 -26.83
N VAL A 724 17.27 -23.41 -26.80
CA VAL A 724 17.74 -22.07 -27.12
C VAL A 724 18.18 -21.35 -25.85
N SER A 725 19.28 -20.59 -25.95
CA SER A 725 19.90 -19.89 -24.82
C SER A 725 19.08 -18.71 -24.29
N ARG A 726 18.10 -18.22 -25.08
CA ARG A 726 17.15 -17.18 -24.70
C ARG A 726 15.75 -17.59 -25.16
N VAL A 727 14.79 -17.53 -24.25
CA VAL A 727 13.42 -17.99 -24.47
C VAL A 727 12.46 -16.88 -24.06
N ALA A 728 11.85 -16.21 -25.03
CA ALA A 728 10.79 -15.25 -24.76
C ALA A 728 9.53 -16.00 -24.32
N VAL A 729 8.94 -15.56 -23.20
CA VAL A 729 7.74 -16.14 -22.62
C VAL A 729 6.61 -15.13 -22.70
N THR A 730 5.50 -15.57 -23.27
CA THR A 730 4.28 -14.78 -23.45
C THR A 730 3.09 -15.59 -22.95
N ALA A 731 2.08 -14.92 -22.42
CA ALA A 731 0.79 -15.52 -22.10
C ALA A 731 -0.30 -14.95 -23.01
N SER A 732 -1.33 -15.71 -23.31
CA SER A 732 -2.49 -15.25 -24.06
C SER A 732 -3.78 -15.93 -23.60
N ASP A 733 -4.90 -15.25 -23.70
CA ASP A 733 -6.25 -15.79 -23.47
C ASP A 733 -6.98 -16.10 -24.80
N GLY A 734 -6.26 -15.99 -25.92
CA GLY A 734 -6.78 -16.10 -27.28
C GLY A 734 -7.28 -14.77 -27.88
N ARG A 735 -7.41 -13.71 -27.10
CA ARG A 735 -7.79 -12.36 -27.56
C ARG A 735 -6.65 -11.36 -27.40
N THR A 736 -5.93 -11.45 -26.30
CA THR A 736 -4.83 -10.56 -25.92
C THR A 736 -3.59 -11.41 -25.64
N THR A 737 -2.41 -10.86 -25.95
CA THR A 737 -1.13 -11.51 -25.66
C THR A 737 -0.29 -10.58 -24.79
N TRP A 738 0.19 -11.10 -23.65
CA TRP A 738 1.01 -10.40 -22.69
C TRP A 738 2.45 -10.92 -22.74
N PRO A 739 3.45 -10.08 -23.03
CA PRO A 739 4.84 -10.44 -22.82
C PRO A 739 5.13 -10.51 -21.32
N LEU A 740 5.66 -11.65 -20.86
CA LEU A 740 5.96 -11.85 -19.44
C LEU A 740 7.43 -11.55 -19.14
N PHE A 741 8.35 -12.32 -19.74
CA PHE A 741 9.79 -12.19 -19.51
C PHE A 741 10.59 -12.95 -20.57
N THR A 742 11.89 -12.71 -20.63
CA THR A 742 12.84 -13.54 -21.38
C THR A 742 13.66 -14.41 -20.43
N PHE A 743 13.58 -15.73 -20.58
CA PHE A 743 14.38 -16.69 -19.81
C PHE A 743 15.73 -16.93 -20.48
N ILE A 744 16.84 -16.90 -19.72
CA ILE A 744 18.20 -17.08 -20.25
C ILE A 744 18.79 -18.40 -19.73
N LYS A 745 19.05 -19.35 -20.64
CA LYS A 745 19.47 -20.74 -20.35
C LYS A 745 21.00 -20.93 -20.29
N GLY A 746 21.78 -19.86 -20.41
CA GLY A 746 23.25 -19.92 -20.34
C GLY A 746 23.76 -20.12 -18.92
N GLU A 747 24.79 -20.96 -18.78
CA GLU A 747 25.68 -20.97 -17.62
C GLU A 747 26.28 -19.58 -17.46
N LEU A 748 25.76 -18.79 -16.52
CA LEU A 748 26.62 -18.00 -15.63
C LEU A 748 27.30 -19.00 -14.70
N GLY A 749 28.09 -19.92 -15.28
CA GLY A 749 29.01 -20.76 -14.55
C GLY A 749 30.10 -19.83 -14.11
N ASP A 750 29.87 -19.19 -12.95
CA ASP A 750 30.79 -18.43 -12.10
C ASP A 750 30.08 -17.40 -11.20
N PHE A 751 28.78 -17.52 -10.92
CA PHE A 751 28.17 -16.65 -9.91
C PHE A 751 28.84 -16.83 -8.53
N ASP A 752 29.25 -18.07 -8.20
CA ASP A 752 29.95 -18.40 -6.96
C ASP A 752 31.46 -18.06 -6.98
N THR A 753 32.01 -17.65 -8.13
CA THR A 753 33.41 -17.23 -8.27
C THR A 753 33.56 -15.73 -8.55
N LEU A 754 32.45 -15.01 -8.73
CA LEU A 754 32.44 -13.54 -8.71
C LEU A 754 32.85 -13.01 -7.32
N PRO A 755 33.60 -11.91 -7.24
CA PRO A 755 33.95 -11.28 -5.96
C PRO A 755 32.68 -10.98 -5.13
N PRO A 756 32.70 -11.16 -3.79
CA PRO A 756 31.53 -10.95 -2.93
C PRO A 756 30.86 -9.58 -3.10
N LEU A 757 31.62 -8.54 -3.49
CA LEU A 757 31.07 -7.21 -3.76
C LEU A 757 30.17 -7.17 -5.01
N ILE A 758 30.44 -8.00 -6.03
CA ILE A 758 29.60 -8.13 -7.24
C ILE A 758 28.40 -9.03 -6.94
N GLN A 759 28.59 -10.09 -6.15
CA GLN A 759 27.47 -10.91 -5.66
C GLN A 759 26.50 -10.06 -4.84
N ILE A 760 27.00 -9.24 -3.91
CA ILE A 760 26.22 -8.29 -3.10
C ILE A 760 25.62 -7.20 -3.99
N ALA A 761 26.35 -6.58 -4.91
CA ALA A 761 25.77 -5.57 -5.81
C ALA A 761 24.69 -6.14 -6.76
N VAL A 762 24.80 -7.40 -7.17
CA VAL A 762 23.77 -8.11 -7.95
C VAL A 762 22.60 -8.52 -7.05
N HIS A 763 22.83 -8.93 -5.80
CA HIS A 763 21.77 -9.22 -4.83
C HIS A 763 21.02 -7.94 -4.43
N THR A 764 21.72 -6.89 -3.99
CA THR A 764 21.13 -5.60 -3.59
C THR A 764 20.41 -4.90 -4.75
N ALA A 765 20.85 -5.10 -6.01
CA ALA A 765 20.14 -4.55 -7.17
C ALA A 765 19.01 -5.45 -7.73
N ARG A 766 18.97 -6.74 -7.37
CA ARG A 766 17.85 -7.65 -7.69
C ARG A 766 16.67 -7.53 -6.72
N TYR A 767 16.94 -7.02 -5.50
CA TYR A 767 15.95 -6.84 -4.44
C TYR A 767 15.68 -5.37 -4.09
N ALA A 768 16.34 -4.41 -4.75
CA ALA A 768 15.92 -3.02 -4.70
C ALA A 768 14.54 -2.90 -5.38
N PRO A 769 13.51 -2.38 -4.70
CA PRO A 769 12.16 -2.32 -5.26
C PRO A 769 12.16 -1.44 -6.51
N THR A 770 12.04 -2.06 -7.68
CA THR A 770 11.55 -1.38 -8.88
C THR A 770 10.04 -1.26 -8.74
N GLN A 771 9.56 -0.25 -8.01
CA GLN A 771 8.18 0.18 -8.19
C GLN A 771 8.05 0.92 -9.54
N PRO A 772 7.10 0.54 -10.40
CA PRO A 772 6.62 1.44 -11.43
C PRO A 772 5.70 2.46 -10.77
N GLY A 773 6.22 3.66 -10.50
CA GLY A 773 5.45 4.80 -10.02
C GLY A 773 5.50 5.01 -8.51
N GLY A 774 6.16 6.08 -8.06
CA GLY A 774 6.17 6.48 -6.65
C GLY A 774 7.38 7.32 -6.28
N ARG A 775 7.26 8.65 -6.42
CA ARG A 775 8.25 9.60 -5.89
C ARG A 775 8.21 9.59 -4.36
N TRP A 776 9.37 9.39 -3.74
CA TRP A 776 9.70 10.12 -2.53
C TRP A 776 10.05 11.56 -2.93
N LEU A 777 9.19 12.51 -2.60
CA LEU A 777 9.50 13.92 -2.34
C LEU A 777 8.29 14.50 -1.59
N ASN A 778 8.29 14.32 -0.27
CA ASN A 778 7.54 15.19 0.63
C ASN A 778 8.45 15.54 1.82
N THR A 779 9.55 16.20 1.50
CA THR A 779 10.28 17.07 2.43
C THR A 779 10.32 18.47 1.81
N GLY A 780 9.18 19.16 1.84
CA GLY A 780 9.08 20.63 1.93
C GLY A 780 9.99 21.51 1.07
N ILE A 781 10.25 21.17 -0.20
CA ILE A 781 10.82 22.10 -1.18
C ILE A 781 9.96 22.03 -2.43
N GLU A 782 9.11 23.04 -2.63
CA GLU A 782 8.34 23.21 -3.86
C GLU A 782 9.27 23.33 -5.08
N PRO A 783 8.87 22.79 -6.25
CA PRO A 783 9.46 23.17 -7.52
C PRO A 783 9.01 24.60 -7.86
N VAL A 784 9.79 25.59 -7.45
CA VAL A 784 9.64 26.95 -7.99
C VAL A 784 9.75 26.87 -9.50
N SER A 785 8.65 27.26 -10.17
CA SER A 785 8.56 27.45 -11.60
C SER A 785 9.78 28.19 -12.15
N LEU A 786 10.58 27.50 -12.95
CA LEU A 786 11.48 28.14 -13.90
C LEU A 786 10.59 28.77 -14.99
N LEU A 787 10.60 30.11 -15.03
CA LEU A 787 9.89 31.03 -15.95
C LEU A 787 8.58 31.67 -15.41
N ALA A 788 8.69 32.48 -14.35
CA ALA A 788 7.79 33.63 -14.15
C ALA A 788 8.43 34.69 -13.24
N LEU A 789 9.09 35.68 -13.83
CA LEU A 789 9.23 37.01 -13.20
C LEU A 789 8.53 38.02 -14.10
N PRO A 790 7.61 38.84 -13.57
CA PRO A 790 6.90 39.82 -14.37
C PRO A 790 7.81 41.03 -14.67
N PRO A 791 7.71 41.66 -15.87
CA PRO A 791 8.69 42.64 -16.38
C PRO A 791 8.76 43.98 -15.61
N ASP A 792 7.80 44.22 -14.73
CA ASP A 792 7.54 45.48 -14.03
C ASP A 792 8.40 45.69 -12.77
N LYS A 793 9.27 44.73 -12.42
CA LYS A 793 10.27 44.88 -11.32
C LYS A 793 11.70 45.18 -11.77
N LEU A 794 11.92 45.62 -13.00
CA LEU A 794 13.24 46.00 -13.54
C LEU A 794 13.53 47.51 -13.56
N SER A 795 12.79 48.34 -12.81
CA SER A 795 12.91 49.81 -12.86
C SER A 795 13.76 50.46 -11.76
N VAL A 796 14.52 49.72 -10.96
CA VAL A 796 15.39 50.31 -9.92
C VAL A 796 16.82 49.75 -9.99
N VAL A 797 17.54 50.10 -11.06
CA VAL A 797 19.01 50.10 -11.04
C VAL A 797 19.50 51.45 -11.57
N PRO A 798 20.25 52.24 -10.77
CA PRO A 798 20.77 53.54 -11.18
C PRO A 798 21.61 53.47 -12.46
N SER A 799 21.50 54.51 -13.28
CA SER A 799 22.09 54.67 -14.63
C SER A 799 23.62 54.63 -14.72
N ALA A 800 24.33 54.31 -13.63
CA ALA A 800 25.78 54.23 -13.61
C ALA A 800 26.35 52.93 -14.23
N ASN A 801 25.52 51.90 -14.49
CA ASN A 801 25.97 50.60 -15.00
C ASN A 801 25.42 50.21 -16.39
N VAL A 802 24.85 51.15 -17.15
CA VAL A 802 24.19 50.87 -18.44
C VAL A 802 25.17 50.48 -19.56
N GLY A 803 26.47 50.74 -19.42
CA GLY A 803 27.48 50.33 -20.41
C GLY A 803 27.80 48.83 -20.43
N ALA A 804 27.50 48.08 -19.36
CA ALA A 804 27.86 46.66 -19.24
C ALA A 804 26.75 45.69 -19.68
N LEU A 805 25.54 46.19 -19.94
CA LEU A 805 24.38 45.35 -20.28
C LEU A 805 24.04 45.31 -21.78
N GLY A 806 24.75 46.07 -22.61
CA GLY A 806 24.55 46.07 -24.08
C GLY A 806 24.67 44.68 -24.73
N PRO A 807 25.70 43.88 -24.44
CA PRO A 807 25.84 42.54 -25.03
C PRO A 807 24.81 41.53 -24.53
N ILE A 808 24.31 41.71 -23.30
CA ILE A 808 23.34 40.80 -22.68
C ILE A 808 21.92 41.10 -23.17
N LEU A 809 21.57 42.37 -23.37
CA LEU A 809 20.28 42.77 -23.94
C LEU A 809 20.17 42.43 -25.44
N GLU A 810 21.27 42.48 -26.19
CA GLU A 810 21.29 42.06 -27.60
C GLU A 810 21.17 40.54 -27.75
N ALA A 811 21.81 39.78 -26.85
CA ALA A 811 21.69 38.31 -26.80
C ALA A 811 20.29 37.84 -26.36
N MET A 812 19.65 38.55 -25.42
CA MET A 812 18.27 38.25 -25.00
C MET A 812 17.24 38.62 -26.06
N LYS A 813 17.48 39.68 -26.85
CA LYS A 813 16.63 40.05 -27.99
C LYS A 813 16.74 39.05 -29.14
N GLN A 814 17.94 38.50 -29.40
CA GLN A 814 18.15 37.40 -30.36
C GLN A 814 17.56 36.06 -29.90
N ALA A 815 17.56 35.78 -28.60
CA ALA A 815 16.96 34.56 -28.04
C ALA A 815 15.42 34.59 -28.05
N ASN A 816 14.80 35.77 -27.96
CA ASN A 816 13.34 35.95 -27.93
C ASN A 816 12.70 36.01 -29.34
N GLU A 817 13.51 36.01 -30.40
CA GLU A 817 13.09 35.94 -31.80
C GLU A 817 13.29 34.54 -32.42
N MET A 818 13.76 33.55 -31.64
CA MET A 818 13.84 32.16 -32.09
C MET A 818 12.47 31.47 -31.98
N PRO A 819 11.89 30.95 -33.08
CA PRO A 819 10.61 30.23 -33.03
C PRO A 819 10.74 28.97 -32.17
N TYR A 820 9.70 28.70 -31.38
CA TYR A 820 9.60 27.62 -30.39
C TYR A 820 9.84 26.20 -30.97
N GLU A 821 9.85 26.05 -32.30
CA GLU A 821 10.08 24.80 -33.02
C GLU A 821 11.57 24.38 -33.09
N ALA A 822 12.53 25.25 -32.70
CA ALA A 822 13.95 24.88 -32.64
C ALA A 822 14.38 24.21 -31.30
N LEU A 823 13.51 24.19 -30.30
CA LEU A 823 13.78 23.58 -28.98
C LEU A 823 13.11 22.22 -28.77
N ALA A 824 12.21 21.80 -29.68
CA ALA A 824 11.66 20.46 -29.74
C ALA A 824 12.20 19.77 -30.99
N GLY A 825 13.09 18.78 -30.80
CA GLY A 825 13.89 18.16 -31.86
C GLY A 825 13.16 17.90 -33.19
N GLY A 826 13.78 18.34 -34.28
CA GLY A 826 13.34 18.09 -35.64
C GLY A 826 14.42 17.40 -36.48
N ALA A 827 14.11 16.16 -36.88
CA ALA A 827 14.57 15.38 -38.02
C ALA A 827 16.07 15.32 -38.38
N PHE A 828 16.65 14.12 -38.27
CA PHE A 828 17.68 13.68 -39.22
C PHE A 828 17.13 13.81 -40.64
N PRO A 829 17.97 14.10 -41.66
CA PRO A 829 17.52 14.06 -43.04
C PRO A 829 16.96 12.65 -43.33
N GLU A 830 15.74 12.58 -43.89
CA GLU A 830 15.03 11.32 -44.14
C GLU A 830 15.85 10.34 -45.01
N ALA A 831 16.86 10.84 -45.74
CA ALA A 831 17.76 10.05 -46.57
C ALA A 831 19.24 10.48 -46.43
N ILE A 832 20.12 9.49 -46.42
CA ILE A 832 21.59 9.60 -46.39
C ILE A 832 22.09 9.85 -47.83
N PRO A 833 22.89 10.90 -48.08
CA PRO A 833 23.52 11.12 -49.37
C PRO A 833 24.69 10.14 -49.56
N LEU A 834 24.50 9.19 -50.47
CA LEU A 834 25.47 8.23 -50.96
C LEU A 834 25.96 8.66 -52.35
N ARG A 835 27.18 8.26 -52.69
CA ARG A 835 27.76 8.37 -54.02
C ARG A 835 28.08 6.97 -54.54
N LEU A 836 27.58 6.66 -55.73
CA LEU A 836 27.83 5.41 -56.43
C LEU A 836 28.69 5.64 -57.66
N ARG A 837 29.77 4.88 -57.82
CA ARG A 837 30.54 4.82 -59.06
C ARG A 837 30.46 3.41 -59.63
N LEU A 838 29.90 3.30 -60.83
CA LEU A 838 29.90 2.04 -61.59
C LEU A 838 31.32 1.71 -62.08
N ALA A 839 31.66 0.42 -62.20
CA ALA A 839 32.94 0.00 -62.75
C ALA A 839 33.23 0.69 -64.10
N ASN A 840 34.44 1.21 -64.25
CA ASN A 840 34.92 1.93 -65.44
C ASN A 840 34.18 3.25 -65.76
N SER A 841 33.31 3.74 -64.87
CA SER A 841 32.71 5.08 -64.98
C SER A 841 33.64 6.13 -64.39
N THR A 842 33.78 7.27 -65.08
CA THR A 842 34.47 8.46 -64.55
C THR A 842 33.55 9.36 -63.73
N GLN A 843 32.25 9.06 -63.70
CA GLN A 843 31.21 9.84 -63.04
C GLN A 843 30.67 9.13 -61.79
N TRP A 844 30.46 9.91 -60.73
CA TRP A 844 29.76 9.50 -59.52
C TRP A 844 28.29 9.88 -59.61
N LEU A 845 27.42 9.00 -59.13
CA LEU A 845 25.97 9.19 -59.05
C LEU A 845 25.61 9.51 -57.60
N SER A 846 24.94 10.64 -57.35
CA SER A 846 24.39 10.95 -56.02
C SER A 846 23.09 10.18 -55.80
N ILE A 847 22.98 9.51 -54.65
CA ILE A 847 21.87 8.64 -54.27
C ILE A 847 21.41 9.02 -52.86
N ALA A 848 20.14 9.30 -52.68
CA ALA A 848 19.50 9.43 -51.38
C ALA A 848 18.96 8.06 -50.94
N SER A 849 19.43 7.55 -49.80
CA SER A 849 19.06 6.23 -49.26
C SER A 849 18.73 6.29 -47.78
N ASN A 850 17.74 5.51 -47.33
CA ASN A 850 17.42 5.40 -45.91
C ASN A 850 18.25 4.30 -45.21
N ASN A 851 19.03 3.53 -45.98
CA ASN A 851 19.89 2.44 -45.52
C ASN A 851 21.38 2.81 -45.63
N MET A 852 22.17 2.35 -44.65
CA MET A 852 23.64 2.49 -44.66
C MET A 852 24.31 1.58 -45.71
N PRO A 853 25.47 1.97 -46.27
CA PRO A 853 26.17 1.21 -47.33
C PRO A 853 26.57 -0.23 -46.97
N SER A 854 26.64 -0.54 -45.68
CA SER A 854 27.20 -1.79 -45.16
C SER A 854 26.27 -3.01 -45.25
N GLY A 855 25.07 -2.85 -45.82
CA GLY A 855 24.11 -3.94 -46.06
C GLY A 855 23.36 -3.74 -47.37
N ASP A 856 22.54 -4.72 -47.74
CA ASP A 856 21.68 -4.64 -48.92
C ASP A 856 20.69 -3.48 -48.77
N GLY A 857 20.47 -2.74 -49.85
CA GLY A 857 19.67 -1.52 -49.77
C GLY A 857 19.12 -1.02 -51.09
N GLU A 858 18.24 -0.03 -50.97
CA GLU A 858 17.61 0.67 -52.09
C GLU A 858 17.67 2.17 -51.82
N GLY A 859 18.00 2.94 -52.85
CA GLY A 859 18.07 4.40 -52.80
C GLY A 859 17.62 5.00 -54.11
N THR A 860 17.34 6.30 -54.10
CA THR A 860 16.97 7.05 -55.30
C THR A 860 18.05 8.03 -55.66
N GLY A 861 18.54 7.98 -56.89
CA GLY A 861 19.58 8.87 -57.39
C GLY A 861 19.10 9.70 -58.56
N GLU A 862 19.66 10.90 -58.68
CA GLU A 862 19.43 11.79 -59.82
C GLU A 862 20.78 12.15 -60.43
N VAL A 863 20.91 12.01 -61.74
CA VAL A 863 22.12 12.47 -62.42
C VAL A 863 21.77 13.26 -63.66
N ALA A 864 22.46 14.40 -63.81
CA ALA A 864 22.33 15.26 -64.96
C ALA A 864 23.16 14.65 -66.11
N LEU A 865 22.49 14.10 -67.13
CA LEU A 865 23.16 13.48 -68.27
C LEU A 865 23.06 14.39 -69.48
N SER A 866 24.19 14.60 -70.15
CA SER A 866 24.24 15.37 -71.39
C SER A 866 23.52 14.61 -72.50
N PRO A 867 22.50 15.19 -73.16
CA PRO A 867 21.84 14.54 -74.29
C PRO A 867 22.85 14.36 -75.44
N ALA A 868 22.82 13.18 -76.06
CA ALA A 868 23.84 12.71 -76.99
C ALA A 868 23.99 13.52 -78.30
N ASP A 869 23.27 14.63 -78.51
CA ASP A 869 23.19 15.34 -79.80
C ASP A 869 23.24 16.89 -79.75
N ALA A 870 23.55 17.55 -78.63
CA ALA A 870 23.45 19.02 -78.57
C ALA A 870 24.79 19.72 -78.33
N GLY A 871 25.26 20.47 -79.33
CA GLY A 871 26.32 21.51 -79.19
C GLY A 871 25.91 22.71 -78.32
N ARG A 872 24.90 22.57 -77.46
CA ARG A 872 24.51 23.50 -76.39
C ARG A 872 24.07 22.66 -75.19
N SER A 873 24.78 22.83 -74.08
CA SER A 873 24.69 22.05 -72.85
C SER A 873 23.36 22.27 -72.12
N VAL A 874 22.34 21.46 -72.43
CA VAL A 874 21.18 21.31 -71.55
C VAL A 874 21.23 19.90 -71.00
N GLU A 875 21.77 19.74 -69.79
CA GLU A 875 21.78 18.45 -69.09
C GLU A 875 20.35 18.10 -68.66
N LEU A 876 19.90 16.90 -68.98
CA LEU A 876 18.60 16.41 -68.55
C LEU A 876 18.78 15.60 -67.26
N PRO A 877 18.11 15.96 -66.15
CA PRO A 877 18.13 15.14 -64.95
C PRO A 877 17.37 13.85 -65.22
N VAL A 878 18.02 12.72 -64.96
CA VAL A 878 17.39 11.41 -65.03
C VAL A 878 17.40 10.81 -63.64
N LYS A 879 16.23 10.34 -63.20
CA LYS A 879 16.03 9.71 -61.89
C LYS A 879 16.08 8.20 -62.01
N PHE A 880 16.80 7.58 -61.09
CA PHE A 880 17.00 6.14 -61.04
C PHE A 880 16.72 5.62 -59.64
N ILE A 881 16.16 4.43 -59.56
CA ILE A 881 16.16 3.62 -58.35
C ILE A 881 17.41 2.74 -58.41
N VAL A 882 18.23 2.83 -57.37
CA VAL A 882 19.46 2.05 -57.22
C VAL A 882 19.20 0.99 -56.15
N ARG A 883 19.32 -0.28 -56.53
CA ARG A 883 19.36 -1.38 -55.58
C ARG A 883 20.75 -1.94 -55.52
N TRP A 884 21.26 -2.25 -54.34
CA TRP A 884 22.54 -2.93 -54.21
C TRP A 884 22.46 -4.11 -53.26
N THR A 885 23.26 -5.12 -53.58
CA THR A 885 23.42 -6.33 -52.77
C THR A 885 24.91 -6.54 -52.51
N HIS A 886 25.28 -6.64 -51.24
CA HIS A 886 26.68 -6.75 -50.83
C HIS A 886 27.18 -8.19 -51.03
N ARG A 887 28.26 -8.38 -51.79
CA ARG A 887 28.92 -9.68 -51.98
C ARG A 887 30.39 -9.61 -51.59
N GLU A 888 31.03 -10.76 -51.39
CA GLU A 888 32.45 -10.87 -51.01
C GLU A 888 33.41 -10.18 -52.01
N SER A 889 33.00 -10.00 -53.27
CA SER A 889 33.78 -9.36 -54.34
C SER A 889 33.40 -7.89 -54.63
N GLY A 890 32.53 -7.28 -53.82
CA GLY A 890 32.01 -5.91 -54.00
C GLY A 890 30.48 -5.84 -54.00
N CYS A 891 29.91 -4.67 -54.28
CA CYS A 891 28.46 -4.51 -54.39
C CYS A 891 27.98 -4.83 -55.81
N GLU A 892 26.98 -5.71 -55.91
CA GLU A 892 26.19 -5.89 -57.13
C GLU A 892 25.11 -4.83 -57.14
N VAL A 893 25.05 -4.00 -58.17
CA VAL A 893 24.16 -2.83 -58.21
C VAL A 893 23.23 -2.94 -59.42
N THR A 894 21.94 -2.77 -59.21
CA THR A 894 20.93 -2.70 -60.26
C THR A 894 20.37 -1.29 -60.32
N LEU A 895 20.40 -0.72 -61.53
CA LEU A 895 19.87 0.61 -61.80
C LEU A 895 18.58 0.51 -62.61
N HIS A 896 17.49 1.04 -62.05
CA HIS A 896 16.20 1.10 -62.70
C HIS A 896 15.81 2.56 -62.98
N PRO A 897 15.87 3.02 -64.25
CA PRO A 897 15.32 4.32 -64.62
C PRO A 897 13.84 4.39 -64.23
N GLN A 898 13.40 5.47 -63.60
CA GLN A 898 11.98 5.59 -63.21
C GLN A 898 11.05 5.70 -64.42
N ALA A 899 11.55 6.14 -65.59
CA ALA A 899 10.78 6.17 -66.84
C ALA A 899 10.99 4.88 -67.65
N SER A 900 9.90 4.15 -67.92
CA SER A 900 9.89 2.81 -68.52
C SER A 900 10.44 2.69 -69.96
N HIS A 901 10.81 3.79 -70.61
CA HIS A 901 11.31 3.83 -71.99
C HIS A 901 12.77 4.30 -72.11
N GLN A 902 13.47 4.48 -71.00
CA GLN A 902 14.87 4.94 -70.96
C GLN A 902 15.81 3.79 -70.65
N ARG A 903 16.96 3.72 -71.34
CA ARG A 903 18.05 2.79 -71.01
C ARG A 903 19.32 3.55 -70.67
N LEU A 904 20.02 3.13 -69.62
CA LEU A 904 21.33 3.70 -69.26
C LEU A 904 22.44 2.92 -69.97
N LEU A 905 23.24 3.64 -70.75
CA LEU A 905 24.35 3.10 -71.52
C LEU A 905 25.67 3.68 -71.02
N GLN A 906 26.75 2.90 -71.05
CA GLN A 906 28.11 3.38 -70.81
C GLN A 906 28.91 3.33 -72.11
N CYS A 907 29.57 4.42 -72.47
CA CYS A 907 30.53 4.42 -73.56
C CYS A 907 31.74 3.55 -73.20
N THR A 908 32.10 2.58 -74.05
CA THR A 908 33.25 1.71 -73.80
C THR A 908 34.61 2.41 -73.95
N GLU A 909 34.66 3.62 -74.55
CA GLU A 909 35.91 4.35 -74.76
C GLU A 909 36.20 5.44 -73.73
N CYS A 910 35.24 6.31 -73.38
CA CYS A 910 35.46 7.35 -72.34
C CYS A 910 34.82 7.04 -70.99
N GLY A 911 34.04 5.95 -70.87
CA GLY A 911 33.35 5.61 -69.63
C GLY A 911 32.19 6.54 -69.26
N SER A 912 31.80 7.48 -70.13
CA SER A 912 30.66 8.38 -69.88
C SER A 912 29.33 7.63 -69.91
N LEU A 913 28.42 8.04 -69.02
CA LEU A 913 27.04 7.52 -68.94
C LEU A 913 26.12 8.29 -69.89
N LEU A 914 25.21 7.59 -70.55
CA LEU A 914 24.30 8.11 -71.56
C LEU A 914 22.91 7.51 -71.34
N VAL A 915 21.84 8.25 -71.67
CA VAL A 915 20.48 7.67 -71.69
C VAL A 915 20.01 7.55 -73.12
N ASP A 916 19.71 6.33 -73.54
CA ASP A 916 19.03 6.08 -74.81
C ASP A 916 17.53 6.32 -74.61
N ASN A 917 17.00 7.29 -75.34
CA ASN A 917 15.58 7.55 -75.44
C ASN A 917 15.16 6.96 -76.80
N LEU A 918 14.32 5.93 -76.80
CA LEU A 918 13.99 5.03 -77.93
C LEU A 918 13.57 5.70 -79.26
N SER A 919 13.51 7.03 -79.33
CA SER A 919 13.21 7.83 -80.52
C SER A 919 14.43 8.48 -81.21
N ALA A 920 15.65 8.44 -80.64
CA ALA A 920 16.84 9.07 -81.24
C ALA A 920 18.09 8.18 -81.15
N LYS A 921 18.71 7.86 -82.30
CA LYS A 921 19.98 7.11 -82.35
C LYS A 921 21.12 7.95 -81.74
N ALA A 922 21.60 7.56 -80.56
CA ALA A 922 22.66 8.26 -79.83
C ALA A 922 23.96 8.44 -80.64
N ARG A 923 24.47 9.69 -80.74
CA ARG A 923 25.78 10.02 -81.33
C ARG A 923 26.60 10.95 -80.43
N HIS A 924 27.11 10.45 -79.30
CA HIS A 924 28.22 11.15 -78.64
C HIS A 924 29.53 10.96 -79.45
N SER A 925 30.24 12.04 -79.79
CA SER A 925 31.34 11.99 -80.77
C SER A 925 32.73 12.04 -80.12
N HIS A 926 33.56 11.04 -80.39
CA HIS A 926 35.00 11.02 -80.08
C HIS A 926 35.89 11.60 -81.21
N GLY A 927 35.32 12.44 -82.07
CA GLY A 927 35.94 12.83 -83.35
C GLY A 927 35.54 11.89 -84.49
N ARG A 928 35.53 12.40 -85.73
CA ARG A 928 34.99 11.69 -86.91
C ARG A 928 35.75 10.39 -87.18
N GLY A 929 35.10 9.24 -87.02
CA GLY A 929 35.54 7.96 -87.62
C GLY A 929 35.56 6.72 -86.70
N LEU A 930 35.30 6.86 -85.40
CA LEU A 930 35.33 5.71 -84.47
C LEU A 930 33.92 5.13 -84.25
N ASN A 931 33.73 3.85 -84.60
CA ASN A 931 32.54 3.06 -84.27
C ASN A 931 32.58 2.68 -82.79
N VAL A 932 32.28 3.64 -81.91
CA VAL A 932 32.28 3.44 -80.46
C VAL A 932 31.11 2.55 -80.06
N ARG A 933 31.36 1.53 -79.24
CA ARG A 933 30.34 0.62 -78.69
C ARG A 933 29.85 1.15 -77.34
N HIS A 934 28.62 0.80 -76.99
CA HIS A 934 28.01 1.13 -75.70
C HIS A 934 27.59 -0.14 -74.98
N ASN A 935 27.87 -0.22 -73.68
CA ASN A 935 27.41 -1.30 -72.82
C ASN A 935 26.07 -0.89 -72.18
N ASP A 936 25.08 -1.78 -72.24
CA ASP A 936 23.81 -1.61 -71.52
C ASP A 936 24.03 -1.91 -70.03
N LEU A 937 23.78 -0.92 -69.18
CA LEU A 937 24.02 -0.98 -67.73
C LEU A 937 22.75 -1.33 -66.94
N SER A 938 21.84 -2.11 -67.53
CA SER A 938 20.69 -2.62 -66.79
C SER A 938 21.08 -3.61 -65.67
N HIS A 939 22.27 -4.25 -65.76
CA HIS A 939 22.82 -5.15 -64.73
C HIS A 939 24.36 -5.02 -64.59
N PRO A 940 24.91 -3.91 -64.07
CA PRO A 940 26.35 -3.72 -63.96
C PRO A 940 26.96 -4.57 -62.84
N THR A 941 27.99 -5.34 -63.17
CA THR A 941 28.78 -6.08 -62.19
C THR A 941 29.99 -5.26 -61.72
N GLY A 942 30.05 -5.01 -60.41
CA GLY A 942 31.12 -4.25 -59.75
C GLY A 942 30.84 -2.75 -59.69
N ALA A 943 30.34 -2.25 -58.55
CA ALA A 943 30.23 -0.83 -58.29
C ALA A 943 30.73 -0.48 -56.89
N GLU A 944 31.21 0.75 -56.75
CA GLU A 944 31.76 1.30 -55.52
C GLU A 944 30.78 2.30 -54.92
N LEU A 945 30.38 2.09 -53.67
CA LEU A 945 29.44 2.93 -52.93
C LEU A 945 30.21 3.64 -51.80
N GLU A 946 30.21 4.97 -51.81
CA GLU A 946 30.88 5.82 -50.82
C GLU A 946 29.88 6.82 -50.22
N VAL A 947 30.07 7.24 -48.96
CA VAL A 947 29.27 8.31 -48.35
C VAL A 947 29.91 9.65 -48.70
N ASP A 948 29.16 10.59 -49.28
CA ASP A 948 29.69 11.90 -49.70
C ASP A 948 29.89 12.85 -48.50
N SER A 949 30.97 12.60 -47.78
CA SER A 949 31.33 13.31 -46.55
C SER A 949 31.60 14.81 -46.76
N ALA A 950 31.92 15.26 -47.97
CA ALA A 950 32.31 16.65 -48.25
C ALA A 950 31.12 17.62 -48.34
N GLU A 951 29.96 17.18 -48.86
CA GLU A 951 28.74 18.01 -48.90
C GLU A 951 28.08 18.06 -47.51
N TRP A 952 28.17 16.94 -46.76
CA TRP A 952 27.78 16.87 -45.35
C TRP A 952 28.58 17.83 -44.44
N ILE A 953 29.80 18.19 -44.83
CA ILE A 953 30.71 19.04 -44.03
C ILE A 953 30.62 20.53 -44.44
N ARG A 954 30.18 20.89 -45.66
CA ARG A 954 30.24 22.28 -46.16
C ARG A 954 29.23 23.27 -45.56
N GLU A 955 28.10 22.81 -45.04
CA GLU A 955 27.10 23.73 -44.44
C GLU A 955 27.49 24.25 -43.04
N GLY A 956 28.63 23.82 -42.48
CA GLY A 956 29.05 24.22 -41.13
C GLY A 956 30.55 24.52 -40.98
N TRP A 957 30.93 25.78 -41.25
CA TRP A 957 32.04 26.55 -40.64
C TRP A 957 33.49 26.53 -41.19
N SER A 958 34.11 27.71 -41.08
CA SER A 958 35.56 28.01 -40.93
C SER A 958 35.73 29.26 -40.01
N PRO A 959 36.90 29.60 -39.39
CA PRO A 959 37.25 29.16 -38.03
C PRO A 959 37.77 30.28 -37.07
N ASP A 960 37.74 30.01 -35.75
CA ASP A 960 38.59 30.66 -34.74
C ASP A 960 39.03 29.64 -33.66
N LEU A 961 40.23 29.83 -33.11
CA LEU A 961 41.13 28.90 -32.43
C LEU A 961 40.84 28.65 -30.94
N SER A 962 39.64 28.95 -30.44
CA SER A 962 39.16 28.50 -29.11
C SER A 962 38.89 26.97 -29.02
N ARG A 963 39.17 26.24 -30.11
CA ARG A 963 38.96 24.80 -30.34
C ARG A 963 40.08 23.89 -29.78
N VAL A 964 40.69 24.23 -28.65
CA VAL A 964 41.79 23.44 -28.07
C VAL A 964 41.32 22.19 -27.33
N VAL A 965 40.01 21.99 -27.14
CA VAL A 965 39.49 20.64 -26.85
C VAL A 965 39.07 20.02 -28.17
N ASP A 966 39.83 18.99 -28.56
CA ASP A 966 39.71 18.29 -29.83
C ASP A 966 38.24 18.04 -30.20
N ARG A 967 37.79 18.73 -31.26
CA ARG A 967 36.41 18.66 -31.74
C ARG A 967 36.06 17.24 -32.14
N ASP A 968 37.02 16.43 -32.56
CA ASP A 968 36.75 15.05 -32.96
C ASP A 968 36.54 14.16 -31.75
N VAL A 969 37.23 14.41 -30.63
CA VAL A 969 37.00 13.73 -29.35
C VAL A 969 35.65 14.14 -28.75
N ILE A 970 35.33 15.44 -28.71
CA ILE A 970 34.03 15.93 -28.21
C ILE A 970 32.88 15.49 -29.14
N ARG A 971 33.08 15.49 -30.46
CA ARG A 971 32.10 15.02 -31.44
C ARG A 971 31.90 13.53 -31.32
N THR A 972 32.96 12.74 -31.17
CA THR A 972 32.88 11.29 -30.96
C THR A 972 32.15 10.98 -29.65
N TYR A 973 32.47 11.68 -28.56
CA TYR A 973 31.72 11.59 -27.29
C TYR A 973 30.24 11.98 -27.44
N ARG A 974 29.91 13.08 -28.15
CA ARG A 974 28.52 13.50 -28.38
C ARG A 974 27.76 12.53 -29.27
N MET A 975 28.40 11.97 -30.29
CA MET A 975 27.82 10.95 -31.18
C MET A 975 27.55 9.67 -30.40
N HIS A 976 28.48 9.20 -29.57
CA HIS A 976 28.24 8.04 -28.71
C HIS A 976 27.13 8.33 -27.70
N ARG A 977 27.16 9.49 -27.02
CA ARG A 977 26.10 9.90 -26.08
C ARG A 977 24.72 9.97 -26.73
N GLN A 978 24.57 10.62 -27.89
CA GLN A 978 23.29 10.68 -28.60
C GLN A 978 22.83 9.30 -29.10
N ARG A 979 23.76 8.45 -29.54
CA ARG A 979 23.47 7.08 -29.92
C ARG A 979 22.94 6.26 -28.74
N TYR A 980 23.47 6.48 -27.53
CA TYR A 980 22.96 5.86 -26.30
C TYR A 980 21.62 6.46 -25.82
N GLU A 981 21.42 7.77 -25.96
CA GLU A 981 20.16 8.45 -25.62
C GLU A 981 19.00 8.07 -26.58
N HIS A 982 19.28 7.64 -27.82
CA HIS A 982 18.28 7.16 -28.78
C HIS A 982 18.04 5.63 -28.76
N GLU A 983 19.02 4.83 -28.35
CA GLU A 983 18.89 3.35 -28.31
C GLU A 983 18.27 2.82 -26.99
N GLY A 984 17.73 3.69 -26.12
CA GLY A 984 17.11 3.28 -24.84
C GLY A 984 18.11 2.79 -23.79
N SER A 985 19.36 3.25 -23.87
CA SER A 985 20.44 2.88 -22.94
C SER A 985 20.20 3.46 -21.53
N PRO A 986 20.60 2.76 -20.45
CA PRO A 986 20.46 3.26 -19.09
C PRO A 986 21.19 4.61 -18.90
N ASP A 987 20.58 5.50 -18.12
CA ASP A 987 21.11 6.82 -17.78
C ASP A 987 22.60 6.71 -17.36
N PRO A 988 23.53 7.42 -18.02
CA PRO A 988 24.95 7.36 -17.71
C PRO A 988 25.30 7.84 -16.29
N LEU A 989 24.40 8.55 -15.59
CA LEU A 989 24.56 8.89 -14.17
C LEU A 989 23.98 7.83 -13.23
N SER A 990 23.32 6.80 -13.76
CA SER A 990 22.75 5.71 -13.00
C SER A 990 23.74 4.55 -12.81
N VAL A 991 23.49 3.74 -11.79
CA VAL A 991 24.18 2.47 -11.56
C VAL A 991 24.09 1.55 -12.78
N ASN A 992 22.99 1.59 -13.51
CA ASN A 992 22.81 0.81 -14.74
C ASN A 992 23.65 1.34 -15.91
N GLY A 993 23.89 2.66 -15.97
CA GLY A 993 24.81 3.27 -16.93
C GLY A 993 26.26 2.84 -16.69
N TYR A 994 26.68 2.78 -15.43
CA TYR A 994 28.00 2.24 -15.07
C TYR A 994 28.13 0.75 -15.41
N ARG A 995 27.11 -0.06 -15.11
CA ARG A 995 27.09 -1.49 -15.47
C ARG A 995 27.20 -1.71 -16.97
N ALA A 996 26.44 -0.95 -17.75
CA ALA A 996 26.52 -1.01 -19.21
C ALA A 996 27.93 -0.64 -19.72
N ALA A 997 28.58 0.33 -19.07
CA ALA A 997 29.95 0.70 -19.38
C ALA A 997 30.96 -0.43 -19.07
N VAL A 998 30.82 -1.07 -17.91
CA VAL A 998 31.67 -2.18 -17.49
C VAL A 998 31.50 -3.38 -18.42
N ASP A 999 30.25 -3.75 -18.72
CA ASP A 999 29.92 -4.84 -19.63
C ASP A 999 30.47 -4.60 -21.05
N GLU A 1000 30.57 -3.35 -21.50
CA GLU A 1000 31.14 -3.01 -22.81
C GLU A 1000 32.66 -3.23 -22.86
N TRP A 1001 33.42 -2.73 -21.88
CA TRP A 1001 34.87 -2.88 -21.93
C TRP A 1001 35.30 -4.30 -21.55
N VAL A 1002 34.55 -5.01 -20.70
CA VAL A 1002 34.75 -6.45 -20.44
C VAL A 1002 34.58 -7.25 -21.73
N ARG A 1003 33.56 -6.94 -22.56
CA ARG A 1003 33.44 -7.54 -23.90
C ARG A 1003 34.65 -7.21 -24.79
N SER A 1004 35.20 -6.02 -24.64
CA SER A 1004 36.40 -5.59 -25.38
C SER A 1004 37.68 -6.31 -24.96
N LEU A 1005 37.71 -7.01 -23.82
CA LEU A 1005 38.84 -7.91 -23.46
C LEU A 1005 39.00 -9.08 -24.45
N SER A 1006 37.93 -9.46 -25.14
CA SER A 1006 37.97 -10.52 -26.17
C SER A 1006 38.58 -10.05 -27.50
N ASN A 1007 38.79 -8.75 -27.68
CA ASN A 1007 39.38 -8.15 -28.88
C ASN A 1007 40.82 -7.74 -28.58
N SER A 1008 41.81 -8.39 -29.21
CA SER A 1008 43.23 -8.20 -28.90
C SER A 1008 43.68 -6.73 -29.01
N VAL A 1009 43.21 -6.00 -30.03
CA VAL A 1009 43.57 -4.58 -30.24
C VAL A 1009 43.00 -3.70 -29.13
N ARG A 1010 41.75 -3.96 -28.71
CA ARG A 1010 41.15 -3.22 -27.60
C ARG A 1010 41.69 -3.65 -26.25
N TYR A 1011 42.06 -4.92 -26.09
CA TYR A 1011 42.69 -5.44 -24.89
C TYR A 1011 44.02 -4.73 -24.61
N ASP A 1012 44.90 -4.61 -25.61
CA ASP A 1012 46.17 -3.90 -25.47
C ASP A 1012 45.98 -2.41 -25.12
N ALA A 1013 44.95 -1.79 -25.71
CA ALA A 1013 44.55 -0.42 -25.39
C ALA A 1013 44.04 -0.31 -23.94
N LEU A 1014 43.20 -1.24 -23.49
CA LEU A 1014 42.69 -1.29 -22.11
C LEU A 1014 43.80 -1.53 -21.09
N ILE A 1015 44.75 -2.41 -21.38
CA ILE A 1015 45.94 -2.62 -20.53
C ILE A 1015 46.78 -1.35 -20.46
N SER A 1016 47.03 -0.70 -21.60
CA SER A 1016 47.77 0.56 -21.65
C SER A 1016 47.08 1.65 -20.82
N LEU A 1017 45.76 1.76 -20.89
CA LEU A 1017 44.94 2.70 -20.12
C LEU A 1017 44.90 2.39 -18.61
N LYS A 1018 44.83 1.10 -18.27
CA LYS A 1018 44.84 0.61 -16.89
C LYS A 1018 46.16 0.90 -16.19
N ASP A 1019 47.27 0.75 -16.91
CA ASP A 1019 48.62 0.94 -16.39
C ASP A 1019 49.07 2.41 -16.40
N LEU A 1020 48.23 3.33 -16.90
CA LEU A 1020 48.45 4.76 -16.73
C LEU A 1020 48.52 5.11 -15.25
N ARG A 1021 49.43 6.03 -14.90
CA ARG A 1021 49.56 6.54 -13.53
C ARG A 1021 48.79 7.84 -13.31
N ILE A 1022 47.88 8.21 -14.22
CA ILE A 1022 47.18 9.51 -14.18
C ILE A 1022 46.30 9.62 -12.92
N GLY A 1023 45.56 8.57 -12.56
CA GLY A 1023 44.76 8.55 -11.33
C GLY A 1023 45.59 8.61 -10.05
N TYR A 1024 46.82 8.07 -10.07
CA TYR A 1024 47.75 8.13 -8.94
C TYR A 1024 48.41 9.50 -8.81
N VAL A 1025 48.85 10.08 -9.93
CA VAL A 1025 49.41 11.45 -9.98
C VAL A 1025 48.37 12.48 -9.52
N ALA A 1026 47.10 12.30 -9.91
CA ALA A 1026 46.00 13.15 -9.45
C ALA A 1026 45.81 13.09 -7.93
N GLU A 1027 45.92 11.92 -7.31
CA GLU A 1027 45.87 11.76 -5.85
C GLU A 1027 47.10 12.31 -5.14
N GLU A 1028 48.29 12.10 -5.69
CA GLU A 1028 49.54 12.59 -5.11
C GLU A 1028 49.55 14.12 -5.05
N ILE A 1029 49.09 14.78 -6.12
CA ILE A 1029 48.94 16.25 -6.19
C ILE A 1029 47.91 16.76 -5.17
N VAL A 1030 46.83 16.00 -4.96
CA VAL A 1030 45.81 16.30 -3.96
C VAL A 1030 46.32 16.09 -2.54
N GLY A 1031 47.17 15.08 -2.32
CA GLY A 1031 47.77 14.74 -1.03
C GLY A 1031 48.84 15.73 -0.59
N GLN A 1032 49.61 16.30 -1.53
CA GLN A 1032 50.69 17.25 -1.25
C GLN A 1032 50.22 18.66 -0.86
N GLY A 1033 48.92 18.96 -0.96
CA GLY A 1033 48.24 20.04 -0.24
C GLY A 1033 48.60 21.50 -0.54
N ASN A 1034 49.71 21.79 -1.24
CA ASN A 1034 50.32 23.12 -1.27
C ASN A 1034 50.24 23.87 -2.62
N GLY A 1035 49.43 23.44 -3.59
CA GLY A 1035 49.42 24.07 -4.93
C GLY A 1035 48.07 24.25 -5.62
N LEU A 1036 46.97 23.82 -4.99
CA LEU A 1036 45.62 23.95 -5.53
C LEU A 1036 44.91 25.10 -4.82
N ASP A 1037 45.05 26.32 -5.34
CA ASP A 1037 44.39 27.54 -4.81
C ASP A 1037 42.86 27.41 -4.71
N ASP A 1038 42.27 26.46 -5.43
CA ASP A 1038 40.84 26.16 -5.38
C ASP A 1038 40.56 24.91 -4.52
N GLY A 1039 40.33 25.13 -3.22
CA GLY A 1039 39.98 24.08 -2.26
C GLY A 1039 38.69 23.31 -2.63
N LEU A 1040 37.89 23.81 -3.57
CA LEU A 1040 36.68 23.16 -4.05
C LEU A 1040 36.98 22.11 -5.12
N VAL A 1041 37.88 22.44 -6.06
CA VAL A 1041 38.35 21.52 -7.11
C VAL A 1041 39.09 20.33 -6.48
N ARG A 1042 39.90 20.59 -5.45
CA ARG A 1042 40.56 19.54 -4.66
C ARG A 1042 39.54 18.59 -4.00
N ARG A 1043 38.47 19.14 -3.42
CA ARG A 1043 37.41 18.33 -2.76
C ARG A 1043 36.69 17.43 -3.75
N VAL A 1044 36.42 17.89 -4.96
CA VAL A 1044 35.73 17.05 -5.95
C VAL A 1044 36.62 16.01 -6.57
N LEU A 1045 37.90 16.31 -6.80
CA LEU A 1045 38.84 15.27 -7.18
C LEU A 1045 38.95 14.20 -6.07
N LEU A 1046 38.99 14.60 -4.79
CA LEU A 1046 38.95 13.67 -3.66
C LEU A 1046 37.68 12.82 -3.62
N VAL A 1047 36.51 13.42 -3.79
CA VAL A 1047 35.23 12.70 -3.79
C VAL A 1047 35.17 11.71 -4.95
N LEU A 1048 35.56 12.14 -6.16
CA LEU A 1048 35.58 11.27 -7.35
C LEU A 1048 36.57 10.11 -7.19
N MET A 1049 37.76 10.35 -6.61
CA MET A 1049 38.74 9.28 -6.40
C MET A 1049 38.36 8.35 -5.24
N ARG A 1050 37.74 8.87 -4.17
CA ARG A 1050 37.24 8.06 -3.04
C ARG A 1050 36.01 7.24 -3.39
N ALA A 1051 35.22 7.67 -4.36
CA ALA A 1051 34.07 6.90 -4.87
C ALA A 1051 34.52 5.56 -5.50
N LEU A 1052 35.79 5.42 -5.87
CA LEU A 1052 36.41 4.18 -6.33
C LEU A 1052 37.58 3.79 -5.39
N PRO A 1053 37.28 3.25 -4.18
CA PRO A 1053 38.32 2.91 -3.21
C PRO A 1053 39.29 1.87 -3.78
N GLU A 1054 40.58 2.05 -3.49
CA GLU A 1054 41.62 1.16 -3.97
C GLU A 1054 41.40 -0.28 -3.48
N LYS A 1055 41.42 -1.24 -4.41
CA LYS A 1055 41.36 -2.66 -4.09
C LYS A 1055 42.67 -3.32 -4.52
N PRO A 1056 43.56 -3.70 -3.59
CA PRO A 1056 44.88 -4.22 -3.90
C PRO A 1056 44.90 -5.37 -4.93
N ASP A 1057 43.82 -6.16 -4.98
CA ASP A 1057 43.73 -7.38 -5.80
C ASP A 1057 43.04 -7.19 -7.16
N ASP A 1058 42.51 -6.00 -7.48
CA ASP A 1058 41.76 -5.78 -8.72
C ASP A 1058 42.46 -4.80 -9.66
N SER A 1059 43.41 -5.25 -10.48
CA SER A 1059 44.15 -4.31 -11.32
C SER A 1059 43.27 -3.43 -12.24
N TRP A 1060 42.01 -3.81 -12.53
CA TRP A 1060 41.10 -3.09 -13.41
C TRP A 1060 40.42 -1.87 -12.75
N TYR A 1061 40.36 -1.77 -11.42
CA TYR A 1061 39.87 -0.54 -10.75
C TYR A 1061 40.70 0.70 -11.17
N ARG A 1062 41.96 0.48 -11.56
CA ARG A 1062 42.87 1.54 -12.05
C ARG A 1062 42.40 2.14 -13.37
N LEU A 1063 41.79 1.33 -14.24
CA LEU A 1063 41.21 1.80 -15.49
C LEU A 1063 40.10 2.83 -15.22
N ASP A 1064 39.15 2.49 -14.36
CA ASP A 1064 38.03 3.36 -13.99
C ASP A 1064 38.51 4.67 -13.37
N ARG A 1065 39.50 4.58 -12.47
CA ARG A 1065 40.13 5.75 -11.84
C ARG A 1065 40.91 6.62 -12.82
N ASN A 1066 41.66 6.02 -13.75
CA ASN A 1066 42.37 6.75 -14.78
C ASN A 1066 41.41 7.49 -15.71
N LEU A 1067 40.27 6.88 -16.05
CA LEU A 1067 39.24 7.50 -16.88
C LEU A 1067 38.53 8.65 -16.17
N LEU A 1068 38.21 8.52 -14.87
CA LEU A 1068 37.68 9.62 -14.07
C LEU A 1068 38.69 10.77 -13.92
N ALA A 1069 39.96 10.46 -13.67
CA ALA A 1069 41.01 11.47 -13.58
C ALA A 1069 41.19 12.20 -14.92
N MET A 1070 41.21 11.48 -16.05
CA MET A 1070 41.27 12.09 -17.38
C MET A 1070 40.03 12.94 -17.68
N ALA A 1071 38.83 12.47 -17.34
CA ALA A 1071 37.60 13.23 -17.49
C ALA A 1071 37.63 14.52 -16.67
N PHE A 1072 38.10 14.46 -15.42
CA PHE A 1072 38.28 15.61 -14.54
C PHE A 1072 39.28 16.61 -15.11
N ILE A 1073 40.44 16.16 -15.58
CA ILE A 1073 41.45 17.02 -16.23
C ILE A 1073 40.84 17.69 -17.47
N CYS A 1074 40.12 16.96 -18.31
CA CYS A 1074 39.49 17.53 -19.50
C CYS A 1074 38.43 18.58 -19.17
N ARG A 1075 37.63 18.37 -18.11
CA ARG A 1075 36.60 19.32 -17.69
C ARG A 1075 37.17 20.56 -17.00
N THR A 1076 38.25 20.41 -16.25
CA THR A 1076 38.97 21.56 -15.67
C THR A 1076 39.61 22.42 -16.76
N VAL A 1077 40.20 21.81 -17.79
CA VAL A 1077 40.65 22.51 -19.02
C VAL A 1077 39.51 23.28 -19.67
N ALA A 1078 38.37 22.61 -19.91
CA ALA A 1078 37.21 23.21 -20.58
C ALA A 1078 36.62 24.40 -19.81
N ARG A 1079 36.79 24.43 -18.49
CA ARG A 1079 36.35 25.52 -17.60
C ARG A 1079 37.42 26.60 -17.37
N GLY A 1080 38.58 26.49 -18.02
CA GLY A 1080 39.68 27.47 -17.89
C GLY A 1080 40.43 27.42 -16.55
N LEU A 1081 40.32 26.32 -15.80
CA LEU A 1081 40.96 26.17 -14.48
C LEU A 1081 42.42 25.75 -14.65
N LYS A 1082 43.38 26.56 -14.18
CA LYS A 1082 44.83 26.30 -14.37
C LYS A 1082 45.37 25.01 -13.73
N ILE A 1083 44.57 24.32 -12.91
CA ILE A 1083 44.94 23.07 -12.23
C ILE A 1083 45.39 21.96 -13.19
N TRP A 1084 44.86 21.93 -14.41
CA TRP A 1084 45.18 20.85 -15.35
C TRP A 1084 46.66 20.82 -15.74
N GLU A 1085 47.33 21.98 -15.74
CA GLU A 1085 48.76 22.12 -16.08
C GLU A 1085 49.66 21.38 -15.07
N GLN A 1086 49.16 21.16 -13.85
CA GLN A 1086 49.83 20.38 -12.81
C GLN A 1086 49.53 18.88 -12.92
N LEU A 1087 48.35 18.50 -13.44
CA LEU A 1087 47.84 17.12 -13.42
C LEU A 1087 48.32 16.26 -14.59
N ALA A 1088 48.53 16.83 -15.78
CA ALA A 1088 49.08 16.10 -16.92
C ALA A 1088 49.63 17.04 -18.01
N SER A 1089 50.70 16.64 -18.71
CA SER A 1089 51.10 17.33 -19.94
C SER A 1089 50.11 17.02 -21.07
N LYS A 1090 49.88 18.02 -21.94
CA LYS A 1090 48.98 17.88 -23.10
C LYS A 1090 49.35 16.69 -23.99
N ASP A 1091 50.64 16.42 -24.11
CA ASP A 1091 51.20 15.34 -24.93
C ASP A 1091 50.90 13.94 -24.38
N VAL A 1092 50.53 13.84 -23.09
CA VAL A 1092 50.13 12.58 -22.45
C VAL A 1092 48.61 12.42 -22.44
N LEU A 1093 47.85 13.50 -22.25
CA LEU A 1093 46.39 13.40 -22.09
C LEU A 1093 45.67 13.03 -23.39
N LEU A 1094 46.02 13.66 -24.51
CA LEU A 1094 45.27 13.52 -25.77
C LEU A 1094 45.39 12.11 -26.39
N PRO A 1095 46.58 11.48 -26.48
CA PRO A 1095 46.69 10.12 -27.01
C PRO A 1095 45.94 9.09 -26.14
N ASN A 1096 45.99 9.26 -24.82
CA ASN A 1096 45.31 8.36 -23.88
C ASN A 1096 43.79 8.55 -23.90
N LEU A 1097 43.29 9.77 -24.07
CA LEU A 1097 41.86 10.00 -24.21
C LEU A 1097 41.32 9.40 -25.52
N LYS A 1098 42.07 9.52 -26.61
CA LYS A 1098 41.73 8.86 -27.88
C LYS A 1098 41.69 7.34 -27.72
N LEU A 1099 42.72 6.79 -27.06
CA LEU A 1099 42.80 5.36 -26.76
C LEU A 1099 41.61 4.89 -25.90
N ALA A 1100 41.19 5.69 -24.92
CA ALA A 1100 40.02 5.42 -24.07
C ALA A 1100 38.70 5.41 -24.84
N ILE A 1101 38.50 6.36 -25.76
CA ILE A 1101 37.31 6.41 -26.59
C ILE A 1101 37.24 5.21 -27.54
N ASP A 1102 38.38 4.79 -28.09
CA ASP A 1102 38.44 3.66 -29.02
C ASP A 1102 38.27 2.31 -28.29
N ALA A 1103 38.75 2.20 -27.05
CA ALA A 1103 38.78 0.96 -26.29
C ALA A 1103 37.57 0.75 -25.37
N CYS A 1104 37.05 1.80 -24.74
CA CYS A 1104 35.94 1.78 -23.79
C CYS A 1104 35.08 3.07 -23.84
N PRO A 1105 34.38 3.33 -24.96
CA PRO A 1105 33.65 4.59 -25.17
C PRO A 1105 32.53 4.80 -24.14
N THR A 1106 31.82 3.77 -23.68
CA THR A 1106 30.75 3.93 -22.67
C THR A 1106 31.32 4.26 -21.29
N LEU A 1107 32.45 3.64 -20.91
CA LEU A 1107 33.12 3.95 -19.63
C LEU A 1107 33.73 5.34 -19.64
N THR A 1108 34.33 5.72 -20.77
CA THR A 1108 34.77 7.10 -21.00
C THR A 1108 33.57 8.05 -20.88
N ALA A 1109 32.44 7.73 -21.50
CA ALA A 1109 31.27 8.59 -21.48
C ALA A 1109 30.67 8.76 -20.07
N TRP A 1110 30.60 7.66 -19.32
CA TRP A 1110 30.20 7.62 -17.91
C TRP A 1110 31.11 8.52 -17.06
N ALA A 1111 32.43 8.38 -17.20
CA ALA A 1111 33.40 9.16 -16.44
C ALA A 1111 33.23 10.67 -16.66
N PHE A 1112 32.98 11.10 -17.91
CA PHE A 1112 32.71 12.49 -18.25
C PHE A 1112 31.36 12.99 -17.73
N ALA A 1113 30.32 12.16 -17.74
CA ALA A 1113 29.02 12.52 -17.21
C ALA A 1113 29.07 12.72 -15.69
N LEU A 1114 29.67 11.77 -14.97
CA LEU A 1114 29.81 11.82 -13.52
C LEU A 1114 30.61 13.05 -13.08
N THR A 1115 31.77 13.26 -13.72
CA THR A 1115 32.62 14.43 -13.45
C THR A 1115 31.86 15.74 -13.66
N GLU A 1116 31.09 15.86 -14.74
CA GLU A 1116 30.31 17.07 -15.06
C GLU A 1116 29.17 17.28 -14.05
N ALA A 1117 28.49 16.22 -13.62
CA ALA A 1117 27.42 16.31 -12.61
C ALA A 1117 27.96 16.87 -11.28
N TYR A 1118 29.10 16.36 -10.80
CA TYR A 1118 29.75 16.87 -9.59
C TYR A 1118 30.21 18.32 -9.77
N LEU A 1119 30.88 18.66 -10.87
CA LEU A 1119 31.30 20.04 -11.13
C LEU A 1119 30.12 21.02 -11.25
N ASN A 1120 28.95 20.57 -11.71
CA ASN A 1120 27.73 21.39 -11.78
C ASN A 1120 27.05 21.58 -10.42
N GLN A 1121 27.01 20.54 -9.58
CA GLN A 1121 26.54 20.68 -8.20
C GLN A 1121 27.40 21.69 -7.43
N LEU A 1122 28.72 21.67 -7.63
CA LEU A 1122 29.62 22.64 -7.04
C LEU A 1122 29.34 24.07 -7.48
N THR A 1123 29.11 24.29 -8.78
CA THR A 1123 28.85 25.62 -9.32
C THR A 1123 27.56 26.18 -8.70
N LYS A 1124 26.55 25.32 -8.49
CA LYS A 1124 25.32 25.68 -7.78
C LYS A 1124 25.58 26.03 -6.31
N LEU A 1125 26.38 25.24 -5.59
CA LEU A 1125 26.70 25.50 -4.19
C LEU A 1125 27.48 26.81 -3.98
N GLN A 1126 28.40 27.14 -4.89
CA GLN A 1126 29.09 28.44 -4.88
C GLN A 1126 28.15 29.61 -5.17
N THR A 1127 27.14 29.41 -6.03
CA THR A 1127 26.16 30.46 -6.37
C THR A 1127 25.20 30.76 -5.22
N ILE A 1128 24.95 29.79 -4.33
CA ILE A 1128 24.02 29.92 -3.19
C ILE A 1128 24.70 30.60 -1.98
N GLY A 1129 26.00 30.94 -2.06
CA GLY A 1129 26.70 31.70 -1.02
C GLY A 1129 26.86 30.96 0.32
N ILE A 1130 26.64 29.65 0.33
CA ILE A 1130 26.85 28.83 1.54
C ILE A 1130 28.35 28.65 1.72
N GLN A 1131 28.94 29.48 2.58
CA GLN A 1131 30.24 29.17 3.18
C GLN A 1131 30.04 28.00 4.14
N HIS A 1132 30.33 26.79 3.68
CA HIS A 1132 30.42 25.63 4.57
C HIS A 1132 31.78 25.65 5.29
N GLU A 1133 31.73 25.88 6.61
CA GLU A 1133 32.73 25.34 7.54
C GLU A 1133 32.69 23.81 7.51
N SER A 1134 33.86 23.23 7.66
CA SER A 1134 34.20 21.83 7.39
C SER A 1134 33.51 20.84 8.32
N ASP A 1135 32.73 19.91 7.74
CA ASP A 1135 32.69 18.49 8.10
C ASP A 1135 32.20 17.66 6.90
#